data_AF-A0A5S9F356-F1
#
_entry.id   AF-A0A5S9F356-F1
#
_cell.length_a   1.000
_cell.length_b   1.000
_cell.length_c   1.000
_cell.angle_alpha   90.00
_cell.angle_beta   90.00
_cell.angle_gamma   90.00
#
_symmetry.space_group_name_H-M   'P 1'
#
loop_
_entity.id
_entity.type
_entity.pdbx_description
1 polymer ?
#
loop_
_entity_poly.entity_id
_entity_poly.type
_entity_poly.pdbx_seq_one_letter_code
_entity_poly.pdbx_strand_id
1 'polypeptide(L)'
;MKILIHLIFISLLVSPMWAQSWHHWRGPSQNGVAEDKNLPSSWSKDGENLIWKADYGARSAPLVMNGMVYMINSAGEKEHLQERVLALDAKTGKLIWEHRFNVFHTDIVAHRVGWANLGGDLETGNVYAHGVQGRFFCFSKDGKVLWSRSLTEEFGRISGYGGRTNTPVVDGDLVIISFLSSGWGKHGKGKHRYLAMNKHSGQVVWWSDPGQKPLDTTYSVPVIAEIDGLRLLITGCADGFIYALNIHTGQRRWGYQFSKRGINSSVVVQNHRVFAMHSEENIDNNLMGSIVCIDGRGKGDITKTGTLWRHDGTRVGYTSPIVHGSNLYVMDNSANVHCMNVVDGKTKWEFNYGTVAKGSGVLADGKIYVGVVGGKYVILQPSASGCKLLDEEHFALKDGSPIEINGSPAVANGHVYLPTGNSMYCIGSKEKQVSGTKAQLLQIVPAETWISPKESVQFTAQLFDGEGKFVKNGAAKWTIKGLTGNIDEHGNYTAGDGNQQQAGEITAEIDGLKAIARLRIIPKLPYSENFNSIKEGTPPPGWITSKLKCQVVQLDGEKVLKKMANRPAPPFARLKAYIQPPLPAGYTIQADLRGDRKKRFYPDLGLINCRYTLILLGTTLKPQLRLVSWDPMPRIQKDVPFKWKTNKWYTAKLRVDLQDNKALVRGKVWVRGEQEPKEWSIELVDPCPNLGGSPGLYAYSVGITSSKPGTPVYFDNVEITNN
;
A
#
# COMPACT_ATOMS: atom_id res chain seq x y z
N MET A 1 -71.32 -20.05 27.53
CA MET A 1 -70.62 -19.23 26.51
C MET A 1 -69.55 -18.41 27.23
N LYS A 2 -68.26 -18.59 26.92
CA LYS A 2 -67.14 -17.79 27.44
C LYS A 2 -66.25 -17.40 26.27
N ILE A 3 -66.00 -16.10 26.08
CA ILE A 3 -65.15 -15.58 25.01
C ILE A 3 -63.71 -15.49 25.52
N LEU A 4 -62.77 -16.06 24.79
CA LEU A 4 -61.36 -16.12 25.18
C LEU A 4 -60.55 -15.16 24.30
N ILE A 5 -60.28 -13.96 24.82
CA ILE A 5 -59.51 -12.94 24.09
C ILE A 5 -58.03 -13.33 24.08
N HIS A 6 -57.48 -13.64 22.91
CA HIS A 6 -56.04 -13.77 22.70
C HIS A 6 -55.42 -12.39 22.41
N LEU A 7 -54.53 -11.92 23.28
CA LEU A 7 -53.62 -10.83 22.92
C LEU A 7 -52.50 -11.38 22.02
N ILE A 8 -52.44 -10.89 20.79
CA ILE A 8 -51.31 -11.16 19.88
C ILE A 8 -50.17 -10.22 20.26
N PHE A 9 -49.12 -10.75 20.88
CA PHE A 9 -47.93 -9.99 21.24
C PHE A 9 -47.03 -9.84 20.01
N ILE A 10 -47.16 -8.73 19.28
CA ILE A 10 -46.31 -8.44 18.12
C ILE A 10 -44.90 -8.10 18.61
N SER A 11 -43.95 -9.02 18.41
CA SER A 11 -42.53 -8.73 18.63
C SER A 11 -42.00 -7.83 17.51
N LEU A 12 -41.76 -6.56 17.83
CA LEU A 12 -40.99 -5.67 16.97
C LEU A 12 -39.54 -6.17 16.90
N LEU A 13 -39.20 -6.84 15.80
CA LEU A 13 -37.82 -7.14 15.42
C LEU A 13 -37.09 -5.83 15.09
N VAL A 14 -36.54 -5.20 16.13
CA VAL A 14 -35.63 -4.06 15.99
C VAL A 14 -34.30 -4.60 15.45
N SER A 15 -34.19 -4.63 14.11
CA SER A 15 -32.91 -4.84 13.44
C SER A 15 -31.88 -3.84 14.00
N PRO A 16 -30.69 -4.28 14.44
CA PRO A 16 -29.69 -3.37 14.98
C PRO A 16 -29.23 -2.44 13.85
N MET A 17 -29.71 -1.19 13.88
CA MET A 17 -29.39 -0.19 12.86
C MET A 17 -27.94 0.24 13.02
N TRP A 18 -27.03 -0.42 12.30
CA TRP A 18 -25.60 -0.11 12.33
C TRP A 18 -25.37 1.35 11.93
N ALA A 19 -24.47 2.02 12.64
CA ALA A 19 -24.01 3.35 12.27
C ALA A 19 -23.42 3.31 10.84
N GLN A 20 -24.00 4.08 9.92
CA GLN A 20 -23.60 4.08 8.51
C GLN A 20 -22.10 4.40 8.39
N SER A 21 -21.40 3.67 7.51
CA SER A 21 -19.93 3.71 7.44
C SER A 21 -19.41 3.61 6.00
N TRP A 22 -18.33 4.34 5.75
CA TRP A 22 -17.60 4.41 4.51
C TRP A 22 -16.22 3.75 4.69
N HIS A 23 -16.24 2.43 4.95
CA HIS A 23 -15.05 1.62 5.28
C HIS A 23 -14.31 1.05 4.04
N HIS A 24 -14.83 1.31 2.84
CA HIS A 24 -14.13 1.12 1.57
C HIS A 24 -14.24 2.40 0.72
N TRP A 25 -13.32 2.56 -0.25
CA TRP A 25 -13.22 3.76 -1.10
C TRP A 25 -14.54 4.16 -1.81
N ARG A 26 -15.37 3.18 -2.18
CA ARG A 26 -16.67 3.37 -2.87
C ARG A 26 -17.87 3.07 -1.96
N GLY A 27 -17.71 3.21 -0.65
CA GLY A 27 -18.75 2.94 0.33
C GLY A 27 -18.90 1.46 0.68
N PRO A 28 -19.83 1.11 1.57
CA PRO A 28 -19.94 -0.24 2.14
C PRO A 28 -20.23 -1.29 1.06
N SER A 29 -21.13 -1.00 0.13
CA SER A 29 -21.45 -1.86 -1.02
C SER A 29 -20.49 -1.71 -2.21
N GLN A 30 -19.39 -0.97 -2.03
CA GLN A 30 -18.35 -0.68 -3.03
C GLN A 30 -18.86 -0.13 -4.38
N ASN A 31 -20.08 0.42 -4.41
CA ASN A 31 -20.81 0.80 -5.62
C ASN A 31 -20.98 2.32 -5.80
N GLY A 32 -20.44 3.13 -4.88
CA GLY A 32 -20.59 4.59 -4.90
C GLY A 32 -21.97 5.09 -4.47
N VAL A 33 -22.79 4.25 -3.82
CA VAL A 33 -24.09 4.61 -3.27
C VAL A 33 -24.02 4.68 -1.74
N ALA A 34 -24.69 5.66 -1.13
CA ALA A 34 -24.97 5.68 0.30
C ALA A 34 -26.50 5.72 0.54
N GLU A 35 -26.95 5.08 1.62
CA GLU A 35 -28.36 5.01 1.97
C GLU A 35 -28.82 6.17 2.85
N ASP A 36 -27.89 6.96 3.39
CA ASP A 36 -28.10 8.18 4.16
C ASP A 36 -29.15 9.11 3.53
N LYS A 37 -29.87 9.83 4.39
CA LYS A 37 -31.01 10.72 4.07
C LYS A 37 -30.81 12.11 4.67
N ASN A 38 -31.65 13.05 4.27
CA ASN A 38 -31.65 14.44 4.76
C ASN A 38 -30.31 15.17 4.49
N LEU A 39 -29.62 14.79 3.42
CA LEU A 39 -28.31 15.36 3.10
C LEU A 39 -28.47 16.73 2.43
N PRO A 40 -27.54 17.69 2.62
CA PRO A 40 -27.67 19.03 2.04
C PRO A 40 -27.85 19.00 0.51
N SER A 41 -28.88 19.68 0.03
CA SER A 41 -29.08 19.98 -1.41
C SER A 41 -28.24 21.18 -1.85
N SER A 42 -27.87 22.05 -0.91
CA SER A 42 -26.94 23.17 -1.06
C SER A 42 -26.23 23.48 0.26
N TRP A 43 -25.07 24.13 0.18
CA TRP A 43 -24.27 24.54 1.33
C TRP A 43 -23.36 25.72 0.97
N SER A 44 -22.60 26.23 1.94
CA SER A 44 -21.40 27.02 1.68
C SER A 44 -20.40 26.84 2.81
N LYS A 45 -19.15 27.22 2.59
CA LYS A 45 -18.08 27.21 3.61
C LYS A 45 -18.35 28.08 4.85
N ASP A 46 -19.35 28.96 4.78
CA ASP A 46 -19.77 29.88 5.84
C ASP A 46 -21.24 29.63 6.29
N GLY A 47 -21.89 28.59 5.75
CA GLY A 47 -23.32 28.32 5.90
C GLY A 47 -23.68 27.31 7.00
N GLU A 48 -24.94 27.34 7.44
CA GLU A 48 -25.44 26.59 8.63
C GLU A 48 -25.31 25.05 8.53
N ASN A 49 -25.25 24.52 7.30
CA ASN A 49 -25.05 23.10 7.00
C ASN A 49 -23.60 22.62 7.17
N LEU A 50 -22.63 23.53 7.36
CA LEU A 50 -21.25 23.17 7.70
C LEU A 50 -21.17 22.77 9.18
N ILE A 51 -20.81 21.50 9.42
CA ILE A 51 -20.67 20.96 10.78
C ILE A 51 -19.26 21.21 11.31
N TRP A 52 -18.24 21.04 10.46
CA TRP A 52 -16.86 21.44 10.75
C TRP A 52 -15.99 21.53 9.50
N LYS A 53 -14.91 22.32 9.60
CA LYS A 53 -13.75 22.31 8.71
C LYS A 53 -12.52 21.91 9.52
N ALA A 54 -11.65 21.08 8.95
CA ALA A 54 -10.35 20.72 9.52
C ALA A 54 -9.22 20.97 8.51
N ASP A 55 -8.12 21.59 8.95
CA ASP A 55 -6.95 21.93 8.11
C ASP A 55 -6.01 20.74 7.84
N TYR A 56 -6.64 19.62 7.45
CA TYR A 56 -6.02 18.37 7.06
C TYR A 56 -6.64 17.93 5.73
N GLY A 57 -6.00 18.27 4.61
CA GLY A 57 -6.46 17.87 3.28
C GLY A 57 -6.04 16.46 2.88
N ALA A 58 -6.63 15.94 1.80
CA ALA A 58 -6.26 14.64 1.22
C ALA A 58 -6.34 14.68 -0.32
N ARG A 59 -5.49 13.91 -0.99
CA ARG A 59 -5.61 13.65 -2.45
C ARG A 59 -6.45 12.40 -2.75
N SER A 60 -6.63 11.54 -1.76
CA SER A 60 -7.50 10.37 -1.75
C SER A 60 -8.85 10.66 -1.08
N ALA A 61 -9.78 9.71 -1.13
CA ALA A 61 -11.02 9.80 -0.36
C ALA A 61 -10.77 9.50 1.14
N PRO A 62 -11.51 10.13 2.05
CA PRO A 62 -11.51 9.75 3.46
C PRO A 62 -12.16 8.38 3.66
N LEU A 63 -11.75 7.71 4.74
CA LEU A 63 -12.39 6.54 5.32
C LEU A 63 -13.23 6.99 6.51
N VAL A 64 -14.49 6.58 6.63
CA VAL A 64 -15.35 7.04 7.74
C VAL A 64 -15.99 5.86 8.46
N MET A 65 -15.53 5.58 9.68
CA MET A 65 -16.07 4.49 10.51
C MET A 65 -15.72 4.70 11.99
N ASN A 66 -16.43 4.03 12.90
CA ASN A 66 -16.15 4.04 14.35
C ASN A 66 -16.15 5.44 14.99
N GLY A 67 -16.94 6.37 14.43
CA GLY A 67 -16.97 7.77 14.85
C GLY A 67 -15.77 8.62 14.40
N MET A 68 -14.92 8.12 13.52
CA MET A 68 -13.71 8.79 13.03
C MET A 68 -13.66 8.92 11.51
N VAL A 69 -12.99 9.98 11.05
CA VAL A 69 -12.61 10.23 9.65
C VAL A 69 -11.11 10.05 9.53
N TYR A 70 -10.67 9.02 8.78
CA TYR A 70 -9.25 8.73 8.58
C TYR A 70 -8.77 9.18 7.21
N MET A 71 -7.54 9.70 7.15
CA MET A 71 -6.89 10.20 5.94
C MET A 71 -5.41 9.83 5.90
N ILE A 72 -4.82 9.85 4.70
CA ILE A 72 -3.38 9.75 4.47
C ILE A 72 -2.91 10.93 3.61
N ASN A 73 -1.90 11.67 4.07
CA ASN A 73 -1.39 12.87 3.42
C ASN A 73 0.08 13.13 3.80
N SER A 74 0.68 14.18 3.24
CA SER A 74 2.00 14.68 3.67
C SER A 74 1.91 15.49 4.99
N ALA A 75 3.00 15.49 5.75
CA ALA A 75 3.16 16.27 6.97
C ALA A 75 4.58 16.85 7.08
N GLY A 76 4.71 18.09 7.57
CA GLY A 76 6.01 18.76 7.68
C GLY A 76 6.61 19.18 6.33
N GLU A 77 7.77 19.83 6.40
CA GLU A 77 8.48 20.40 5.25
C GLU A 77 9.97 20.04 5.30
N LYS A 78 10.65 20.16 4.15
CA LYS A 78 12.11 19.99 4.00
C LYS A 78 12.61 18.71 4.71
N GLU A 79 13.52 18.80 5.68
CA GLU A 79 14.06 17.67 6.46
C GLU A 79 13.04 16.97 7.37
N HIS A 80 11.92 17.61 7.67
CA HIS A 80 10.79 17.06 8.44
C HIS A 80 9.65 16.55 7.56
N LEU A 81 9.78 16.56 6.23
CA LEU A 81 8.74 16.10 5.31
C LEU A 81 8.52 14.58 5.42
N GLN A 82 7.33 14.20 5.86
CA GLN A 82 6.88 12.84 6.08
C GLN A 82 5.55 12.59 5.35
N GLU A 83 5.15 11.31 5.28
CA GLU A 83 3.76 10.92 5.03
C GLU A 83 3.14 10.52 6.38
N ARG A 84 1.83 10.71 6.57
CA ARG A 84 1.13 10.32 7.80
C ARG A 84 -0.21 9.69 7.50
N VAL A 85 -0.66 8.82 8.38
CA VAL A 85 -2.09 8.51 8.56
C VAL A 85 -2.58 9.30 9.77
N LEU A 86 -3.79 9.82 9.71
CA LEU A 86 -4.43 10.51 10.85
C LEU A 86 -5.90 10.13 10.99
N ALA A 87 -6.45 10.35 12.18
CA ALA A 87 -7.87 10.24 12.50
C ALA A 87 -8.39 11.57 13.09
N LEU A 88 -9.48 12.07 12.52
CA LEU A 88 -10.30 13.14 13.08
C LEU A 88 -11.55 12.54 13.74
N ASP A 89 -12.06 13.14 14.81
CA ASP A 89 -13.41 12.85 15.30
C ASP A 89 -14.45 13.32 14.27
N ALA A 90 -15.38 12.44 13.89
CA ALA A 90 -16.32 12.70 12.80
C ALA A 90 -17.37 13.78 13.13
N LYS A 91 -17.58 14.11 14.42
CA LYS A 91 -18.57 15.08 14.89
C LYS A 91 -18.02 16.50 15.01
N THR A 92 -16.69 16.64 15.16
CA THR A 92 -16.04 17.92 15.49
C THR A 92 -14.83 18.26 14.61
N GLY A 93 -14.34 17.34 13.78
CA GLY A 93 -13.16 17.54 12.92
C GLY A 93 -11.84 17.64 13.67
N LYS A 94 -11.84 17.46 15.00
CA LYS A 94 -10.64 17.55 15.84
C LYS A 94 -9.74 16.33 15.62
N LEU A 95 -8.44 16.57 15.51
CA LEU A 95 -7.42 15.51 15.47
C LEU A 95 -7.48 14.68 16.77
N ILE A 96 -7.67 13.37 16.64
CA ILE A 96 -7.59 12.41 17.73
C ILE A 96 -6.20 11.77 17.78
N TRP A 97 -5.67 11.35 16.63
CA TRP A 97 -4.30 10.86 16.51
C TRP A 97 -3.73 11.07 15.10
N GLU A 98 -2.40 11.17 15.01
CA GLU A 98 -1.66 10.99 13.76
C GLU A 98 -0.44 10.08 13.98
N HIS A 99 -0.09 9.30 12.94
CA HIS A 99 1.13 8.51 12.90
C HIS A 99 1.92 8.91 11.64
N ARG A 100 3.01 9.65 11.85
CA ARG A 100 3.92 10.11 10.79
C ARG A 100 5.03 9.10 10.52
N PHE A 101 5.47 9.02 9.27
CA PHE A 101 6.51 8.11 8.82
C PHE A 101 7.30 8.65 7.63
N ASN A 102 8.59 8.32 7.58
CA ASN A 102 9.48 8.80 6.54
C ASN A 102 9.14 8.26 5.14
N VAL A 103 9.45 9.08 4.14
CA VAL A 103 9.51 8.66 2.73
C VAL A 103 10.95 8.24 2.40
N PHE A 104 11.09 7.09 1.75
CA PHE A 104 12.34 6.46 1.34
C PHE A 104 12.08 5.46 0.18
N HIS A 105 13.13 4.85 -0.38
CA HIS A 105 13.03 3.74 -1.35
C HIS A 105 11.99 3.92 -2.50
N THR A 106 11.76 5.15 -2.96
CA THR A 106 10.70 5.47 -3.93
C THR A 106 11.14 6.55 -4.93
N ASP A 107 10.68 6.43 -6.18
CA ASP A 107 10.88 7.41 -7.27
C ASP A 107 9.77 8.49 -7.29
N ILE A 108 8.88 8.48 -6.29
CA ILE A 108 7.84 9.50 -6.05
C ILE A 108 8.48 10.78 -5.48
N VAL A 109 7.86 11.94 -5.75
CA VAL A 109 8.27 13.27 -5.27
C VAL A 109 7.21 13.90 -4.35
N ALA A 110 7.59 14.84 -3.49
CA ALA A 110 6.78 15.38 -2.39
C ALA A 110 5.35 15.80 -2.75
N HIS A 111 5.17 16.55 -3.85
CA HIS A 111 3.84 17.01 -4.29
C HIS A 111 2.90 15.86 -4.72
N ARG A 112 3.37 14.60 -4.64
CA ARG A 112 2.66 13.37 -4.99
C ARG A 112 2.66 12.32 -3.85
N VAL A 113 2.88 12.75 -2.61
CA VAL A 113 2.63 11.96 -1.38
C VAL A 113 1.11 11.92 -1.11
N GLY A 114 0.60 10.91 -0.39
CA GLY A 114 -0.80 10.91 0.10
C GLY A 114 -1.89 10.60 -0.93
N TRP A 115 -1.61 9.80 -1.97
CA TRP A 115 -2.60 9.41 -2.99
C TRP A 115 -3.32 8.06 -2.72
N ALA A 116 -2.91 7.30 -1.70
CA ALA A 116 -3.57 6.03 -1.36
C ALA A 116 -4.94 6.29 -0.74
N ASN A 117 -5.97 5.53 -1.10
CA ASN A 117 -7.15 5.42 -0.23
C ASN A 117 -6.83 4.41 0.88
N LEU A 118 -7.45 4.58 2.04
CA LEU A 118 -7.37 3.65 3.15
C LEU A 118 -8.42 2.54 2.99
N GLY A 119 -8.17 1.39 3.62
CA GLY A 119 -9.18 0.35 3.82
C GLY A 119 -9.51 0.22 5.31
N GLY A 120 -10.78 0.01 5.66
CA GLY A 120 -11.23 -0.23 7.02
C GLY A 120 -11.78 -1.64 7.19
N ASP A 121 -11.62 -2.20 8.39
CA ASP A 121 -12.37 -3.36 8.86
C ASP A 121 -13.37 -2.91 9.93
N LEU A 122 -14.65 -3.28 9.78
CA LEU A 122 -15.68 -2.96 10.78
C LEU A 122 -15.64 -3.87 12.00
N GLU A 123 -15.17 -5.11 11.85
CA GLU A 123 -15.15 -6.11 12.93
C GLU A 123 -14.12 -5.75 13.99
N THR A 124 -12.87 -5.52 13.58
CA THR A 124 -11.78 -5.10 14.48
C THR A 124 -11.69 -3.59 14.68
N GLY A 125 -12.30 -2.81 13.79
CA GLY A 125 -12.15 -1.35 13.72
C GLY A 125 -10.79 -0.88 13.19
N ASN A 126 -9.99 -1.77 12.60
CA ASN A 126 -8.63 -1.49 12.14
C ASN A 126 -8.57 -0.76 10.78
N VAL A 127 -7.53 0.05 10.60
CA VAL A 127 -7.26 0.85 9.39
C VAL A 127 -6.01 0.35 8.68
N TYR A 128 -6.12 0.06 7.39
CA TYR A 128 -5.05 -0.46 6.54
C TYR A 128 -4.57 0.61 5.55
N ALA A 129 -3.26 0.85 5.52
CA ALA A 129 -2.65 1.97 4.79
C ALA A 129 -1.41 1.55 3.97
N HIS A 130 -1.31 2.00 2.72
CA HIS A 130 -0.19 1.74 1.81
C HIS A 130 0.51 3.05 1.42
N GLY A 131 1.58 3.40 2.14
CA GLY A 131 2.36 4.61 1.90
C GLY A 131 3.22 4.57 0.62
N VAL A 132 3.64 5.73 0.13
CA VAL A 132 4.37 5.88 -1.15
C VAL A 132 5.76 5.23 -1.16
N GLN A 133 6.37 5.02 0.01
CA GLN A 133 7.62 4.27 0.18
C GLN A 133 7.43 2.74 0.14
N GLY A 134 6.18 2.27 0.14
CA GLY A 134 5.82 0.85 0.12
C GLY A 134 5.74 0.24 1.52
N ARG A 135 5.53 1.05 2.55
CA ARG A 135 5.13 0.56 3.87
C ARG A 135 3.65 0.21 3.83
N PHE A 136 3.31 -0.97 4.31
CA PHE A 136 1.93 -1.40 4.49
C PHE A 136 1.68 -1.56 5.99
N PHE A 137 0.71 -0.83 6.52
CA PHE A 137 0.42 -0.76 7.96
C PHE A 137 -0.98 -1.31 8.25
N CYS A 138 -1.13 -1.91 9.42
CA CYS A 138 -2.39 -2.03 10.13
C CYS A 138 -2.34 -1.16 11.38
N PHE A 139 -3.29 -0.24 11.51
CA PHE A 139 -3.50 0.58 12.70
C PHE A 139 -4.74 0.11 13.44
N SER A 140 -4.64 0.04 14.76
CA SER A 140 -5.82 0.04 15.64
C SER A 140 -6.63 1.33 15.47
N LYS A 141 -7.91 1.30 15.87
CA LYS A 141 -8.76 2.49 16.02
C LYS A 141 -8.08 3.64 16.81
N ASP A 142 -7.19 3.31 17.74
CA ASP A 142 -6.47 4.24 18.64
C ASP A 142 -5.09 4.66 18.09
N GLY A 143 -4.82 4.45 16.79
CA GLY A 143 -3.60 4.91 16.11
C GLY A 143 -2.33 4.09 16.36
N LYS A 144 -2.36 3.09 17.25
CA LYS A 144 -1.24 2.16 17.45
C LYS A 144 -1.06 1.28 16.22
N VAL A 145 0.17 1.17 15.72
CA VAL A 145 0.54 0.18 14.69
C VAL A 145 0.47 -1.21 15.31
N LEU A 146 -0.46 -2.05 14.82
CA LEU A 146 -0.60 -3.44 15.27
C LEU A 146 0.41 -4.35 14.57
N TRP A 147 0.58 -4.15 13.26
CA TRP A 147 1.64 -4.76 12.46
C TRP A 147 1.97 -3.88 11.26
N SER A 148 3.13 -4.10 10.65
CA SER A 148 3.46 -3.42 9.40
C SER A 148 4.50 -4.20 8.59
N ARG A 149 4.39 -4.16 7.26
CA ARG A 149 5.30 -4.78 6.29
C ARG A 149 6.03 -3.71 5.47
N SER A 150 7.09 -4.09 4.79
CA SER A 150 7.79 -3.29 3.79
C SER A 150 7.72 -4.00 2.44
N LEU A 151 6.72 -3.65 1.64
CA LEU A 151 6.48 -4.26 0.32
C LEU A 151 7.69 -4.08 -0.61
N THR A 152 8.44 -2.99 -0.44
CA THR A 152 9.67 -2.70 -1.21
C THR A 152 10.84 -3.58 -0.78
N GLU A 153 11.08 -3.75 0.53
CA GLU A 153 12.23 -4.52 1.05
C GLU A 153 11.97 -6.03 1.04
N GLU A 154 10.77 -6.48 1.41
CA GLU A 154 10.43 -7.91 1.55
C GLU A 154 9.95 -8.55 0.24
N PHE A 155 9.20 -7.80 -0.58
CA PHE A 155 8.50 -8.34 -1.75
C PHE A 155 8.95 -7.70 -3.09
N GLY A 156 9.93 -6.80 -3.06
CA GLY A 156 10.49 -6.17 -4.25
C GLY A 156 9.48 -5.30 -5.01
N ARG A 157 8.61 -4.56 -4.31
CA ARG A 157 7.71 -3.56 -4.90
C ARG A 157 8.48 -2.59 -5.79
N ILE A 158 7.98 -2.38 -7.00
CA ILE A 158 8.50 -1.41 -7.97
C ILE A 158 7.76 -0.08 -7.75
N SER A 159 8.51 1.00 -7.56
CA SER A 159 7.97 2.36 -7.54
C SER A 159 8.10 3.05 -8.91
N GLY A 160 7.44 4.19 -9.06
CA GLY A 160 7.55 5.09 -10.20
C GLY A 160 7.07 6.50 -9.82
N TYR A 161 7.23 7.47 -10.72
CA TYR A 161 6.95 8.90 -10.48
C TYR A 161 5.45 9.27 -10.25
N GLY A 162 4.55 8.28 -10.23
CA GLY A 162 3.10 8.48 -10.30
C GLY A 162 2.42 8.99 -9.02
N GLY A 163 3.03 8.83 -7.84
CA GLY A 163 2.44 9.17 -6.54
C GLY A 163 1.37 8.21 -6.05
N ARG A 164 0.39 7.95 -6.91
CA ARG A 164 -0.66 6.94 -6.72
C ARG A 164 -0.07 5.58 -6.30
N THR A 165 -0.79 4.89 -5.42
CA THR A 165 -0.53 3.52 -4.98
C THR A 165 -1.85 2.76 -4.94
N ASN A 166 -1.80 1.43 -5.01
CA ASN A 166 -3.00 0.60 -4.92
C ASN A 166 -3.62 0.68 -3.52
N THR A 167 -4.95 0.70 -3.47
CA THR A 167 -5.76 0.73 -2.23
C THR A 167 -5.95 -0.70 -1.70
N PRO A 168 -5.87 -0.95 -0.37
CA PRO A 168 -6.18 -2.24 0.21
C PRO A 168 -7.69 -2.48 0.34
N VAL A 169 -8.11 -3.73 0.27
CA VAL A 169 -9.50 -4.17 0.60
C VAL A 169 -9.46 -5.24 1.67
N VAL A 170 -10.55 -5.37 2.44
CA VAL A 170 -10.70 -6.36 3.52
C VAL A 170 -11.87 -7.28 3.18
N ASP A 171 -11.73 -8.58 3.41
CA ASP A 171 -12.80 -9.59 3.32
C ASP A 171 -12.57 -10.71 4.33
N GLY A 172 -13.48 -10.87 5.30
CA GLY A 172 -13.31 -11.83 6.40
C GLY A 172 -11.98 -11.62 7.14
N ASP A 173 -11.17 -12.67 7.23
CA ASP A 173 -9.81 -12.67 7.79
C ASP A 173 -8.74 -12.01 6.91
N LEU A 174 -9.04 -11.67 5.65
CA LEU A 174 -8.04 -11.26 4.66
C LEU A 174 -8.01 -9.74 4.49
N VAL A 175 -6.82 -9.17 4.49
CA VAL A 175 -6.54 -7.87 3.86
C VAL A 175 -5.72 -8.10 2.59
N ILE A 176 -6.20 -7.54 1.48
CA ILE A 176 -5.69 -7.81 0.14
C ILE A 176 -5.15 -6.51 -0.47
N ILE A 177 -3.93 -6.56 -0.99
CA ILE A 177 -3.23 -5.43 -1.61
C ILE A 177 -2.55 -5.88 -2.91
N SER A 178 -2.42 -4.98 -3.88
CA SER A 178 -1.72 -5.24 -5.14
C SER A 178 -0.58 -4.26 -5.38
N PHE A 179 0.40 -4.65 -6.18
CA PHE A 179 1.48 -3.77 -6.64
C PHE A 179 2.30 -4.39 -7.79
N LEU A 180 3.02 -3.55 -8.54
CA LEU A 180 4.09 -4.03 -9.42
C LEU A 180 5.26 -4.56 -8.58
N SER A 181 5.79 -5.75 -8.87
CA SER A 181 6.86 -6.38 -8.09
C SER A 181 7.89 -7.15 -8.93
N SER A 182 9.12 -7.24 -8.41
CA SER A 182 10.23 -8.02 -8.98
C SER A 182 11.09 -8.61 -7.85
N GLY A 183 10.57 -9.65 -7.20
CA GLY A 183 11.22 -10.33 -6.07
C GLY A 183 12.33 -11.32 -6.49
N TRP A 184 12.30 -12.51 -5.89
CA TRP A 184 13.27 -13.59 -6.11
C TRP A 184 12.59 -14.86 -6.65
N GLY A 185 13.35 -15.95 -6.83
CA GLY A 185 12.79 -17.27 -7.19
C GLY A 185 12.02 -17.24 -8.52
N LYS A 186 10.80 -17.80 -8.55
CA LYS A 186 9.87 -17.72 -9.69
C LYS A 186 9.29 -16.32 -9.90
N HIS A 187 9.17 -15.52 -8.84
CA HIS A 187 8.60 -14.17 -8.84
C HIS A 187 9.59 -13.06 -9.23
N GLY A 188 10.84 -13.40 -9.58
CA GLY A 188 11.87 -12.45 -10.01
C GLY A 188 11.65 -11.83 -11.40
N LYS A 189 10.63 -12.25 -12.17
CA LYS A 189 10.16 -11.51 -13.36
C LYS A 189 9.18 -10.41 -12.91
N GLY A 190 9.26 -9.23 -13.52
CA GLY A 190 8.35 -8.11 -13.25
C GLY A 190 6.90 -8.42 -13.62
N LYS A 191 5.97 -8.23 -12.67
CA LYS A 191 4.52 -8.47 -12.82
C LYS A 191 3.72 -7.47 -11.98
N HIS A 192 2.45 -7.26 -12.33
CA HIS A 192 1.44 -6.82 -11.37
C HIS A 192 0.93 -8.02 -10.58
N ARG A 193 0.87 -7.90 -9.26
CA ARG A 193 0.66 -9.01 -8.34
C ARG A 193 -0.24 -8.61 -7.17
N TYR A 194 -0.92 -9.60 -6.61
CA TYR A 194 -1.86 -9.48 -5.49
C TYR A 194 -1.39 -10.35 -4.33
N LEU A 195 -1.47 -9.83 -3.11
CA LEU A 195 -1.17 -10.51 -1.87
C LEU A 195 -2.42 -10.46 -0.99
N ALA A 196 -2.88 -11.60 -0.49
CA ALA A 196 -3.71 -11.61 0.70
C ALA A 196 -2.84 -11.85 1.92
N MET A 197 -3.06 -11.07 2.97
CA MET A 197 -2.48 -11.27 4.30
C MET A 197 -3.61 -11.45 5.31
N ASN A 198 -3.36 -12.21 6.37
CA ASN A 198 -4.27 -12.25 7.51
C ASN A 198 -4.32 -10.85 8.16
N LYS A 199 -5.53 -10.31 8.35
CA LYS A 199 -5.77 -8.91 8.73
C LYS A 199 -5.26 -8.55 10.14
N HIS A 200 -5.10 -9.54 11.02
CA HIS A 200 -4.65 -9.38 12.40
C HIS A 200 -3.11 -9.44 12.56
N SER A 201 -2.40 -10.15 11.67
CA SER A 201 -0.96 -10.42 11.78
C SER A 201 -0.10 -9.87 10.63
N GLY A 202 -0.70 -9.56 9.48
CA GLY A 202 0.04 -9.20 8.28
C GLY A 202 0.83 -10.35 7.66
N GLN A 203 0.60 -11.60 8.08
CA GLN A 203 1.20 -12.79 7.45
C GLN A 203 0.54 -13.05 6.09
N VAL A 204 1.35 -13.27 5.04
CA VAL A 204 0.86 -13.62 3.69
C VAL A 204 0.18 -14.99 3.72
N VAL A 205 -1.10 -15.02 3.35
CA VAL A 205 -1.92 -16.24 3.24
C VAL A 205 -1.81 -16.82 1.83
N TRP A 206 -2.00 -15.98 0.81
CA TRP A 206 -1.79 -16.36 -0.59
C TRP A 206 -1.15 -15.25 -1.41
N TRP A 207 -0.56 -15.65 -2.54
CA TRP A 207 0.03 -14.77 -3.53
C TRP A 207 -0.52 -15.11 -4.92
N SER A 208 -0.94 -14.11 -5.70
CA SER A 208 -1.35 -14.26 -7.10
C SER A 208 -0.58 -13.32 -8.07
N ASP A 209 -0.27 -13.80 -9.28
CA ASP A 209 0.17 -12.98 -10.41
C ASP A 209 -0.60 -13.31 -11.71
N PRO A 210 -1.90 -12.95 -11.77
CA PRO A 210 -2.88 -13.46 -12.74
C PRO A 210 -2.68 -12.95 -14.18
N GLY A 211 -1.94 -11.86 -14.32
CA GLY A 211 -1.71 -11.11 -15.56
C GLY A 211 -0.44 -11.47 -16.31
N GLN A 212 -0.25 -10.85 -17.47
CA GLN A 212 0.87 -10.99 -18.38
C GLN A 212 2.07 -10.10 -17.97
N LYS A 213 2.75 -9.45 -18.91
CA LYS A 213 3.81 -8.46 -18.65
C LYS A 213 3.11 -7.11 -18.41
N PRO A 214 3.41 -6.37 -17.32
CA PRO A 214 2.84 -5.04 -17.12
C PRO A 214 3.28 -4.09 -18.23
N LEU A 215 2.33 -3.30 -18.72
CA LEU A 215 2.49 -2.28 -19.75
C LEU A 215 2.53 -0.87 -19.12
N ASP A 216 1.90 -0.70 -17.95
CA ASP A 216 1.91 0.51 -17.13
C ASP A 216 1.89 0.22 -15.62
N THR A 217 1.91 1.28 -14.81
CA THR A 217 1.36 1.28 -13.45
C THR A 217 -0.17 1.33 -13.50
N THR A 218 -0.84 0.59 -12.62
CA THR A 218 -2.30 0.64 -12.41
C THR A 218 -2.62 1.03 -10.98
N TYR A 219 -3.70 1.76 -10.79
CA TYR A 219 -4.24 2.19 -9.50
C TYR A 219 -5.70 1.76 -9.29
N SER A 220 -6.18 0.80 -10.09
CA SER A 220 -7.52 0.20 -9.92
C SER A 220 -7.66 -0.34 -8.50
N VAL A 221 -8.77 -0.02 -7.85
CA VAL A 221 -9.20 -0.59 -6.57
C VAL A 221 -10.02 -1.85 -6.90
N PRO A 222 -9.71 -3.01 -6.29
CA PRO A 222 -10.51 -4.21 -6.50
C PRO A 222 -11.90 -4.06 -5.89
N VAL A 223 -12.90 -4.64 -6.54
CA VAL A 223 -14.25 -4.81 -5.98
C VAL A 223 -14.43 -6.26 -5.53
N ILE A 224 -15.01 -6.45 -4.35
CA ILE A 224 -15.41 -7.74 -3.82
C ILE A 224 -16.88 -7.95 -4.17
N ALA A 225 -17.20 -9.06 -4.84
CA ALA A 225 -18.57 -9.40 -5.22
C ALA A 225 -18.82 -10.90 -5.10
N GLU A 226 -20.05 -11.28 -4.79
CA GLU A 226 -20.50 -12.66 -4.86
C GLU A 226 -21.31 -12.85 -6.14
N ILE A 227 -20.91 -13.83 -6.96
CA ILE A 227 -21.54 -14.15 -8.24
C ILE A 227 -21.78 -15.65 -8.28
N ASP A 228 -23.04 -16.07 -8.34
CA ASP A 228 -23.49 -17.47 -8.33
C ASP A 228 -22.82 -18.30 -7.19
N GLY A 229 -22.79 -17.73 -5.97
CA GLY A 229 -22.17 -18.33 -4.78
C GLY A 229 -20.63 -18.31 -4.75
N LEU A 230 -19.97 -17.73 -5.77
CA LEU A 230 -18.53 -17.55 -5.79
C LEU A 230 -18.16 -16.14 -5.33
N ARG A 231 -17.46 -16.04 -4.20
CA ARG A 231 -16.88 -14.77 -3.71
C ARG A 231 -15.59 -14.45 -4.47
N LEU A 232 -15.65 -13.36 -5.24
CA LEU A 232 -14.64 -12.96 -6.22
C LEU A 232 -14.08 -11.57 -5.91
N LEU A 233 -12.77 -11.41 -6.14
CA LEU A 233 -12.07 -10.13 -6.18
C LEU A 233 -11.86 -9.75 -7.65
N ILE A 234 -12.51 -8.67 -8.10
CA ILE A 234 -12.61 -8.26 -9.51
C ILE A 234 -11.93 -6.90 -9.70
N THR A 235 -11.03 -6.78 -10.68
CA THR A 235 -10.07 -5.65 -10.70
C THR A 235 -9.46 -5.42 -12.08
N GLY A 236 -9.14 -4.16 -12.41
CA GLY A 236 -8.30 -3.80 -13.55
C GLY A 236 -6.81 -4.02 -13.26
N CYS A 237 -6.04 -4.31 -14.31
CA CYS A 237 -4.62 -4.65 -14.19
C CYS A 237 -3.69 -3.86 -15.14
N ALA A 238 -2.40 -3.90 -14.80
CA ALA A 238 -1.29 -3.21 -15.46
C ALA A 238 -1.05 -3.58 -16.93
N ASP A 239 -1.69 -4.64 -17.41
CA ASP A 239 -1.49 -5.31 -18.70
C ASP A 239 -2.72 -5.21 -19.62
N GLY A 240 -3.73 -4.41 -19.24
CA GLY A 240 -4.92 -4.15 -20.04
C GLY A 240 -6.05 -5.17 -19.87
N PHE A 241 -5.93 -6.08 -18.90
CA PHE A 241 -7.00 -7.02 -18.53
C PHE A 241 -7.83 -6.50 -17.34
N ILE A 242 -9.12 -6.87 -17.34
CA ILE A 242 -9.89 -7.08 -16.11
C ILE A 242 -9.74 -8.55 -15.72
N TYR A 243 -9.50 -8.82 -14.43
CA TYR A 243 -9.45 -10.19 -13.89
C TYR A 243 -10.42 -10.35 -12.72
N ALA A 244 -10.98 -11.56 -12.59
CA ALA A 244 -11.61 -12.02 -11.36
C ALA A 244 -10.78 -13.14 -10.72
N LEU A 245 -10.50 -13.01 -9.43
CA LEU A 245 -9.80 -13.98 -8.61
C LEU A 245 -10.76 -14.56 -7.56
N ASN A 246 -10.66 -15.85 -7.25
CA ASN A 246 -11.29 -16.40 -6.05
C ASN A 246 -10.61 -15.80 -4.81
N ILE A 247 -11.38 -15.17 -3.93
CA ILE A 247 -10.82 -14.31 -2.86
C ILE A 247 -10.05 -15.10 -1.78
N HIS A 248 -10.40 -16.37 -1.56
CA HIS A 248 -9.78 -17.23 -0.56
C HIS A 248 -8.46 -17.88 -1.02
N THR A 249 -8.20 -17.94 -2.34
CA THR A 249 -7.05 -18.67 -2.91
C THR A 249 -6.18 -17.83 -3.85
N GLY A 250 -6.65 -16.66 -4.28
CA GLY A 250 -6.02 -15.83 -5.31
C GLY A 250 -6.07 -16.42 -6.73
N GLN A 251 -6.67 -17.60 -6.92
CA GLN A 251 -6.72 -18.27 -8.23
C GLN A 251 -7.60 -17.49 -9.21
N ARG A 252 -7.09 -17.27 -10.42
CA ARG A 252 -7.81 -16.56 -11.49
C ARG A 252 -9.00 -17.39 -11.99
N ARG A 253 -10.22 -16.92 -11.71
CA ARG A 253 -11.47 -17.49 -12.24
C ARG A 253 -11.62 -17.17 -13.72
N TRP A 254 -11.50 -15.89 -14.09
CA TRP A 254 -11.52 -15.45 -15.49
C TRP A 254 -10.63 -14.22 -15.74
N GLY A 255 -10.38 -13.95 -17.02
CA GLY A 255 -9.75 -12.73 -17.52
C GLY A 255 -10.39 -12.24 -18.81
N TYR A 256 -10.55 -10.92 -18.94
CA TYR A 256 -11.08 -10.24 -20.11
C TYR A 256 -10.07 -9.16 -20.53
N GLN A 257 -9.45 -9.30 -21.70
CA GLN A 257 -8.57 -8.26 -22.22
C GLN A 257 -9.42 -7.11 -22.77
N PHE A 258 -9.22 -5.91 -22.23
CA PHE A 258 -10.06 -4.75 -22.56
C PHE A 258 -9.28 -3.66 -23.28
N SER A 259 -8.03 -3.41 -22.88
CA SER A 259 -7.16 -2.37 -23.46
C SER A 259 -5.80 -2.88 -23.92
N LYS A 260 -5.14 -2.09 -24.78
CA LYS A 260 -3.70 -2.18 -25.11
C LYS A 260 -2.77 -1.65 -24.02
N ARG A 261 -3.28 -1.02 -22.94
CA ARG A 261 -2.50 -0.33 -21.88
C ARG A 261 -3.10 -0.58 -20.48
N GLY A 262 -2.42 -0.18 -19.41
CA GLY A 262 -2.85 -0.51 -18.04
C GLY A 262 -4.13 0.22 -17.60
N ILE A 263 -5.07 -0.51 -17.00
CA ILE A 263 -6.39 0.01 -16.60
C ILE A 263 -6.28 0.65 -15.21
N ASN A 264 -6.63 1.95 -15.10
CA ASN A 264 -6.55 2.72 -13.85
C ASN A 264 -7.90 2.88 -13.14
N SER A 265 -8.97 3.00 -13.91
CA SER A 265 -10.35 3.07 -13.42
C SER A 265 -10.74 1.78 -12.71
N SER A 266 -11.63 1.86 -11.73
CA SER A 266 -12.08 0.69 -10.97
C SER A 266 -13.46 0.25 -11.44
N VAL A 267 -13.67 -1.07 -11.46
CA VAL A 267 -14.96 -1.66 -11.85
C VAL A 267 -16.08 -1.29 -10.86
N VAL A 268 -17.32 -1.59 -11.24
CA VAL A 268 -18.41 -1.78 -10.28
C VAL A 268 -19.21 -3.03 -10.64
N VAL A 269 -19.88 -3.66 -9.68
CA VAL A 269 -20.61 -4.92 -9.89
C VAL A 269 -22.06 -4.77 -9.44
N GLN A 270 -22.98 -5.33 -10.22
CA GLN A 270 -24.40 -5.50 -9.85
C GLN A 270 -24.85 -6.89 -10.31
N ASN A 271 -25.18 -7.77 -9.36
CA ASN A 271 -25.43 -9.20 -9.64
C ASN A 271 -24.24 -9.80 -10.43
N HIS A 272 -24.49 -10.51 -11.54
CA HIS A 272 -23.45 -11.02 -12.42
C HIS A 272 -22.79 -9.97 -13.34
N ARG A 273 -23.26 -8.71 -13.36
CA ARG A 273 -22.80 -7.68 -14.30
C ARG A 273 -21.63 -6.91 -13.72
N VAL A 274 -20.47 -6.98 -14.39
CA VAL A 274 -19.26 -6.23 -14.06
C VAL A 274 -19.08 -5.10 -15.05
N PHE A 275 -19.18 -3.86 -14.61
CA PHE A 275 -18.98 -2.68 -15.46
C PHE A 275 -17.54 -2.19 -15.32
N ALA A 276 -16.82 -2.10 -16.44
CA ALA A 276 -15.42 -1.69 -16.51
C ALA A 276 -15.24 -0.55 -17.54
N MET A 277 -14.19 0.26 -17.39
CA MET A 277 -13.92 1.39 -18.28
C MET A 277 -12.43 1.77 -18.39
N HIS A 278 -12.03 2.48 -19.46
CA HIS A 278 -10.69 3.09 -19.59
C HIS A 278 -10.67 4.38 -20.43
N SER A 279 -9.49 5.02 -20.52
CA SER A 279 -9.18 6.15 -21.42
C SER A 279 -8.15 5.85 -22.50
N GLU A 280 -7.60 4.64 -22.44
CA GLU A 280 -6.53 4.10 -23.27
C GLU A 280 -7.07 3.63 -24.63
N GLU A 281 -6.19 3.19 -25.52
CA GLU A 281 -6.56 2.62 -26.82
C GLU A 281 -7.27 1.25 -26.67
N ASN A 282 -8.33 1.07 -27.45
CA ASN A 282 -9.07 -0.18 -27.60
C ASN A 282 -8.22 -1.26 -28.31
N ILE A 283 -8.52 -2.54 -28.12
CA ILE A 283 -7.72 -3.65 -28.70
C ILE A 283 -8.02 -3.84 -30.19
N ASP A 284 -9.29 -3.73 -30.55
CA ASP A 284 -9.92 -4.12 -31.81
C ASP A 284 -10.29 -2.94 -32.71
N ASN A 285 -10.16 -1.70 -32.22
CA ASN A 285 -10.30 -0.48 -33.00
C ASN A 285 -9.37 0.63 -32.48
N ASN A 286 -9.36 1.79 -33.15
CA ASN A 286 -8.46 2.91 -32.87
C ASN A 286 -9.08 3.99 -31.96
N LEU A 287 -10.28 3.79 -31.41
CA LEU A 287 -10.91 4.75 -30.52
C LEU A 287 -10.19 4.79 -29.16
N MET A 288 -10.20 5.97 -28.54
CA MET A 288 -9.70 6.19 -27.19
C MET A 288 -10.82 6.02 -26.19
N GLY A 289 -10.65 5.11 -25.23
CA GLY A 289 -11.60 4.88 -24.16
C GLY A 289 -12.79 4.01 -24.55
N SER A 290 -13.35 3.36 -23.54
CA SER A 290 -14.45 2.43 -23.65
C SER A 290 -15.12 2.22 -22.29
N ILE A 291 -16.39 1.84 -22.31
CA ILE A 291 -17.20 1.38 -21.19
C ILE A 291 -17.81 0.03 -21.59
N VAL A 292 -17.64 -0.99 -20.76
CA VAL A 292 -18.08 -2.36 -21.06
C VAL A 292 -18.83 -2.98 -19.88
N CYS A 293 -19.87 -3.76 -20.17
CA CYS A 293 -20.50 -4.68 -19.22
C CYS A 293 -20.05 -6.11 -19.55
N ILE A 294 -19.46 -6.79 -18.57
CA ILE A 294 -18.92 -8.15 -18.66
C ILE A 294 -19.79 -9.09 -17.80
N ASP A 295 -20.05 -10.31 -18.27
CA ASP A 295 -20.64 -11.38 -17.48
C ASP A 295 -19.58 -12.00 -16.52
N GLY A 296 -19.71 -11.69 -15.24
CA GLY A 296 -18.81 -12.15 -14.19
C GLY A 296 -18.88 -13.65 -13.88
N ARG A 297 -19.83 -14.40 -14.46
CA ARG A 297 -19.97 -15.86 -14.24
C ARG A 297 -18.95 -16.70 -15.01
N GLY A 298 -18.27 -16.11 -15.98
CA GLY A 298 -17.35 -16.78 -16.92
C GLY A 298 -16.20 -17.56 -16.28
N LYS A 299 -15.41 -18.26 -17.11
CA LYS A 299 -14.25 -19.06 -16.67
C LYS A 299 -13.17 -19.07 -17.75
N GLY A 300 -11.90 -18.91 -17.37
CA GLY A 300 -10.79 -18.89 -18.32
C GLY A 300 -10.59 -17.52 -18.99
N ASP A 301 -10.20 -17.50 -20.26
CA ASP A 301 -10.19 -16.27 -21.05
C ASP A 301 -11.59 -16.05 -21.63
N ILE A 302 -12.21 -14.90 -21.30
CA ILE A 302 -13.57 -14.54 -21.70
C ILE A 302 -13.59 -13.31 -22.62
N THR A 303 -12.45 -12.89 -23.15
CA THR A 303 -12.30 -11.67 -23.98
C THR A 303 -13.26 -11.63 -25.17
N LYS A 304 -13.56 -12.79 -25.77
CA LYS A 304 -14.47 -12.91 -26.93
C LYS A 304 -15.92 -13.27 -26.59
N THR A 305 -16.22 -13.60 -25.33
CA THR A 305 -17.47 -14.27 -24.92
C THR A 305 -18.16 -13.66 -23.71
N GLY A 306 -17.45 -12.86 -22.91
CA GLY A 306 -17.98 -12.23 -21.70
C GLY A 306 -18.67 -10.88 -21.93
N THR A 307 -18.56 -10.26 -23.11
CA THR A 307 -19.18 -8.96 -23.39
C THR A 307 -20.71 -9.08 -23.43
N LEU A 308 -21.41 -8.40 -22.51
CA LEU A 308 -22.86 -8.24 -22.53
C LEU A 308 -23.28 -7.00 -23.35
N TRP A 309 -22.53 -5.90 -23.21
CA TRP A 309 -22.59 -4.73 -24.08
C TRP A 309 -21.29 -3.91 -23.96
N ARG A 310 -21.01 -3.04 -24.94
CA ARG A 310 -19.84 -2.17 -24.97
C ARG A 310 -20.16 -0.85 -25.67
N HIS A 311 -19.54 0.24 -25.21
CA HIS A 311 -19.70 1.61 -25.70
C HIS A 311 -18.30 2.26 -25.80
N ASP A 312 -17.85 2.57 -27.01
CA ASP A 312 -16.50 3.05 -27.28
C ASP A 312 -16.43 4.56 -27.53
N GLY A 313 -15.27 5.16 -27.28
CA GLY A 313 -14.98 6.59 -27.49
C GLY A 313 -15.09 7.47 -26.23
N THR A 314 -15.77 7.00 -25.19
CA THR A 314 -15.90 7.73 -23.91
C THR A 314 -14.69 7.43 -23.01
N ARG A 315 -13.93 8.48 -22.67
CA ARG A 315 -12.61 8.36 -22.00
C ARG A 315 -12.74 8.49 -20.49
N VAL A 316 -12.72 7.35 -19.79
CA VAL A 316 -12.94 7.26 -18.34
C VAL A 316 -11.73 6.60 -17.68
N GLY A 317 -10.77 7.39 -17.18
CA GLY A 317 -9.40 6.94 -16.87
C GLY A 317 -8.97 7.03 -15.41
N TYR A 318 -9.85 7.54 -14.54
CA TYR A 318 -9.55 7.84 -13.13
C TYR A 318 -10.68 7.44 -12.18
N THR A 319 -11.93 7.65 -12.63
CA THR A 319 -13.13 7.46 -11.83
C THR A 319 -13.53 5.98 -11.73
N SER A 320 -14.38 5.70 -10.74
CA SER A 320 -15.22 4.51 -10.63
C SER A 320 -16.67 4.99 -10.76
N PRO A 321 -17.53 4.25 -11.48
CA PRO A 321 -18.88 4.69 -11.77
C PRO A 321 -19.78 4.48 -10.53
N ILE A 322 -21.07 4.77 -10.68
CA ILE A 322 -22.10 4.47 -9.68
C ILE A 322 -23.13 3.58 -10.36
N VAL A 323 -23.54 2.46 -9.74
CA VAL A 323 -24.64 1.62 -10.23
C VAL A 323 -25.79 1.60 -9.23
N HIS A 324 -26.99 2.00 -9.68
CA HIS A 324 -28.17 2.10 -8.83
C HIS A 324 -29.45 1.87 -9.64
N GLY A 325 -30.26 0.91 -9.21
CA GLY A 325 -31.44 0.48 -9.97
C GLY A 325 -31.06 0.04 -11.40
N SER A 326 -31.71 0.64 -12.41
CA SER A 326 -31.42 0.41 -13.83
C SER A 326 -30.45 1.44 -14.46
N ASN A 327 -29.77 2.25 -13.64
CA ASN A 327 -28.85 3.31 -14.07
C ASN A 327 -27.40 2.98 -13.70
N LEU A 328 -26.50 3.20 -14.65
CA LEU A 328 -25.06 3.31 -14.46
C LEU A 328 -24.66 4.77 -14.72
N TYR A 329 -24.16 5.48 -13.71
CA TYR A 329 -23.64 6.84 -13.85
C TYR A 329 -22.12 6.78 -14.02
N VAL A 330 -21.62 7.25 -15.16
CA VAL A 330 -20.19 7.21 -15.52
C VAL A 330 -19.65 8.62 -15.69
N MET A 331 -18.59 8.95 -14.97
CA MET A 331 -17.98 10.29 -14.96
C MET A 331 -16.71 10.28 -15.79
N ASP A 332 -16.73 10.87 -16.99
CA ASP A 332 -15.57 10.88 -17.88
C ASP A 332 -14.49 11.87 -17.45
N ASN A 333 -13.32 11.81 -18.08
CA ASN A 333 -12.18 12.69 -17.74
C ASN A 333 -12.49 14.18 -17.90
N SER A 334 -13.45 14.55 -18.76
CA SER A 334 -13.85 15.92 -19.08
C SER A 334 -14.91 16.48 -18.11
N ALA A 335 -15.26 15.72 -17.08
CA ALA A 335 -16.34 16.03 -16.14
C ALA A 335 -17.73 16.12 -16.81
N ASN A 336 -18.02 15.21 -17.75
CA ASN A 336 -19.39 14.84 -18.07
C ASN A 336 -19.84 13.64 -17.23
N VAL A 337 -21.09 13.63 -16.77
CA VAL A 337 -21.75 12.45 -16.21
C VAL A 337 -22.73 11.87 -17.22
N HIS A 338 -22.44 10.66 -17.67
CA HIS A 338 -23.25 9.86 -18.58
C HIS A 338 -24.17 8.95 -17.76
N CYS A 339 -25.49 9.01 -17.98
CA CYS A 339 -26.43 8.06 -17.37
C CYS A 339 -26.79 6.99 -18.41
N MET A 340 -26.32 5.76 -18.18
CA MET A 340 -26.47 4.62 -19.10
C MET A 340 -27.41 3.56 -18.51
N ASN A 341 -28.07 2.79 -19.37
CA ASN A 341 -28.85 1.63 -18.96
C ASN A 341 -27.92 0.44 -18.63
N VAL A 342 -28.05 -0.13 -17.42
CA VAL A 342 -27.26 -1.30 -16.98
C VAL A 342 -27.46 -2.55 -17.86
N VAL A 343 -28.62 -2.65 -18.54
CA VAL A 343 -29.01 -3.85 -19.30
C VAL A 343 -28.37 -3.90 -20.68
N ASP A 344 -28.39 -2.78 -21.41
CA ASP A 344 -28.01 -2.70 -22.84
C ASP A 344 -26.99 -1.61 -23.19
N GLY A 345 -26.51 -0.83 -22.21
CA GLY A 345 -25.44 0.16 -22.41
C GLY A 345 -25.88 1.46 -23.07
N LYS A 346 -27.16 1.66 -23.40
CA LYS A 346 -27.61 2.91 -24.04
C LYS A 346 -27.53 4.08 -23.07
N THR A 347 -26.85 5.16 -23.48
CA THR A 347 -26.90 6.46 -22.81
C THR A 347 -28.32 7.04 -22.90
N LYS A 348 -28.91 7.34 -21.73
CA LYS A 348 -30.22 7.97 -21.57
C LYS A 348 -30.10 9.49 -21.65
N TRP A 349 -29.03 10.03 -21.05
CA TRP A 349 -28.66 11.45 -21.06
C TRP A 349 -27.19 11.63 -20.66
N GLU A 350 -26.64 12.80 -20.97
CA GLU A 350 -25.31 13.28 -20.57
C GLU A 350 -25.46 14.67 -19.93
N PHE A 351 -24.62 15.01 -18.95
CA PHE A 351 -24.60 16.33 -18.32
C PHE A 351 -23.16 16.74 -17.97
N ASN A 352 -22.70 17.90 -18.48
CA ASN A 352 -21.42 18.47 -18.09
C ASN A 352 -21.51 19.19 -16.73
N TYR A 353 -20.57 18.94 -15.83
CA TYR A 353 -20.48 19.58 -14.52
C TYR A 353 -19.14 20.30 -14.27
N GLY A 354 -18.25 20.38 -15.26
CA GLY A 354 -16.93 20.98 -15.13
C GLY A 354 -16.02 20.68 -16.31
N THR A 355 -14.70 20.71 -16.08
CA THR A 355 -13.69 20.58 -17.14
C THR A 355 -12.77 19.37 -16.99
N VAL A 356 -12.46 18.94 -15.76
CA VAL A 356 -11.55 17.82 -15.49
C VAL A 356 -12.00 17.06 -14.24
N ALA A 357 -12.33 15.78 -14.39
CA ALA A 357 -12.67 14.90 -13.27
C ALA A 357 -11.59 13.85 -12.99
N LYS A 358 -11.43 13.50 -11.71
CA LYS A 358 -10.56 12.43 -11.22
C LYS A 358 -11.17 11.71 -10.00
N GLY A 359 -11.73 12.47 -9.07
CA GLY A 359 -12.50 11.93 -7.94
C GLY A 359 -13.78 11.26 -8.42
N SER A 360 -14.19 10.18 -7.78
CA SER A 360 -15.43 9.47 -8.13
C SER A 360 -16.59 10.01 -7.32
N GLY A 361 -17.70 10.36 -7.96
CA GLY A 361 -18.87 10.87 -7.24
C GLY A 361 -19.57 9.80 -6.38
N VAL A 362 -20.42 10.26 -5.46
CA VAL A 362 -21.23 9.42 -4.58
C VAL A 362 -22.71 9.80 -4.73
N LEU A 363 -23.57 8.81 -5.00
CA LEU A 363 -25.02 8.95 -5.01
C LEU A 363 -25.55 8.70 -3.59
N ALA A 364 -26.14 9.72 -2.97
CA ALA A 364 -26.76 9.62 -1.66
C ALA A 364 -27.97 10.56 -1.58
N ASP A 365 -29.04 10.15 -0.90
CA ASP A 365 -30.27 10.95 -0.76
C ASP A 365 -30.84 11.53 -2.09
N GLY A 366 -30.72 10.75 -3.19
CA GLY A 366 -31.15 11.16 -4.53
C GLY A 366 -30.24 12.19 -5.23
N LYS A 367 -29.08 12.52 -4.64
CA LYS A 367 -28.12 13.53 -5.12
C LYS A 367 -26.77 12.89 -5.40
N ILE A 368 -26.03 13.37 -6.39
CA ILE A 368 -24.65 12.99 -6.66
C ILE A 368 -23.71 14.12 -6.20
N TYR A 369 -22.87 13.82 -5.22
CA TYR A 369 -21.80 14.69 -4.76
C TYR A 369 -20.52 14.32 -5.53
N VAL A 370 -19.89 15.27 -6.23
CA VAL A 370 -18.66 15.00 -7.01
C VAL A 370 -17.74 16.23 -7.08
N GLY A 371 -16.42 15.98 -7.11
CA GLY A 371 -15.38 17.01 -7.15
C GLY A 371 -14.74 17.16 -8.53
N VAL A 372 -14.44 18.40 -8.92
CA VAL A 372 -13.74 18.77 -10.16
C VAL A 372 -12.33 19.24 -9.81
N VAL A 373 -11.33 18.80 -10.57
CA VAL A 373 -9.89 19.02 -10.25
C VAL A 373 -9.53 20.50 -10.14
N GLY A 374 -10.21 21.37 -10.91
CA GLY A 374 -10.08 22.82 -10.85
C GLY A 374 -10.67 23.49 -9.60
N GLY A 375 -10.78 22.78 -8.48
CA GLY A 375 -11.14 23.36 -7.19
C GLY A 375 -12.61 23.72 -7.02
N LYS A 376 -13.55 22.88 -7.48
CA LYS A 376 -14.95 22.97 -7.05
C LYS A 376 -15.57 21.62 -6.68
N TYR A 377 -16.51 21.65 -5.74
CA TYR A 377 -17.46 20.55 -5.49
C TYR A 377 -18.82 20.94 -6.07
N VAL A 378 -19.52 19.98 -6.67
CA VAL A 378 -20.88 20.17 -7.19
C VAL A 378 -21.85 19.16 -6.56
N ILE A 379 -23.10 19.59 -6.39
CA ILE A 379 -24.23 18.73 -6.00
C ILE A 379 -25.17 18.62 -7.20
N LEU A 380 -25.36 17.40 -7.71
CA LEU A 380 -26.18 17.13 -8.89
C LEU A 380 -27.43 16.31 -8.50
N GLN A 381 -28.56 16.56 -9.15
CA GLN A 381 -29.78 15.76 -9.03
C GLN A 381 -30.06 14.99 -10.33
N PRO A 382 -29.70 13.70 -10.42
CA PRO A 382 -30.05 12.86 -11.57
C PRO A 382 -31.55 12.52 -11.57
N SER A 383 -32.14 12.43 -12.76
CA SER A 383 -33.51 11.96 -13.00
C SER A 383 -33.56 10.86 -14.07
N ALA A 384 -34.75 10.39 -14.41
CA ALA A 384 -34.93 9.44 -15.51
C ALA A 384 -34.57 10.02 -16.90
N SER A 385 -34.68 11.34 -17.08
CA SER A 385 -34.59 12.04 -18.37
C SER A 385 -33.47 13.08 -18.47
N GLY A 386 -32.82 13.45 -17.37
CA GLY A 386 -31.71 14.39 -17.36
C GLY A 386 -31.04 14.52 -16.01
N CYS A 387 -30.24 15.57 -15.84
CA CYS A 387 -29.60 15.92 -14.57
C CYS A 387 -29.73 17.43 -14.33
N LYS A 388 -29.78 17.84 -13.07
CA LYS A 388 -29.80 19.25 -12.66
C LYS A 388 -28.62 19.54 -11.73
N LEU A 389 -27.89 20.62 -11.97
CA LEU A 389 -27.00 21.21 -10.96
C LEU A 389 -27.86 21.85 -9.86
N LEU A 390 -27.69 21.40 -8.62
CA LEU A 390 -28.34 22.00 -7.45
C LEU A 390 -27.50 23.13 -6.86
N ASP A 391 -26.18 22.91 -6.76
CA ASP A 391 -25.26 23.79 -6.03
C ASP A 391 -23.80 23.56 -6.44
N GLU A 392 -22.94 24.57 -6.29
CA GLU A 392 -21.49 24.45 -6.43
C GLU A 392 -20.69 25.42 -5.54
N GLU A 393 -19.63 24.90 -4.89
CA GLU A 393 -18.75 25.66 -3.97
C GLU A 393 -17.30 25.56 -4.44
N HIS A 394 -16.54 26.66 -4.29
CA HIS A 394 -15.25 26.88 -4.94
C HIS A 394 -14.10 27.10 -3.94
N PHE A 395 -12.95 26.47 -4.22
CA PHE A 395 -11.81 26.36 -3.32
C PHE A 395 -10.54 26.88 -3.99
N ALA A 396 -10.02 28.00 -3.50
CA ALA A 396 -8.80 28.64 -3.99
C ALA A 396 -7.78 28.88 -2.87
N LEU A 397 -6.50 28.93 -3.24
CA LEU A 397 -5.40 29.41 -2.41
C LEU A 397 -5.46 30.93 -2.26
N LYS A 398 -4.62 31.48 -1.38
CA LYS A 398 -4.55 32.94 -1.10
C LYS A 398 -4.13 33.78 -2.32
N ASP A 399 -3.55 33.17 -3.35
CA ASP A 399 -3.17 33.80 -4.61
C ASP A 399 -4.26 33.68 -5.70
N GLY A 400 -5.42 33.10 -5.37
CA GLY A 400 -6.53 32.87 -6.30
C GLY A 400 -6.41 31.61 -7.16
N SER A 401 -5.31 30.85 -7.06
CA SER A 401 -5.15 29.58 -7.80
C SER A 401 -6.01 28.46 -7.19
N PRO A 402 -6.57 27.53 -8.00
CA PRO A 402 -7.50 26.52 -7.50
C PRO A 402 -6.81 25.45 -6.62
N ILE A 403 -7.45 25.10 -5.50
CA ILE A 403 -7.02 23.96 -4.67
C ILE A 403 -7.42 22.67 -5.38
N GLU A 404 -6.44 21.83 -5.75
CA GLU A 404 -6.75 20.56 -6.44
C GLU A 404 -7.68 19.66 -5.62
N ILE A 405 -8.81 19.26 -6.21
CA ILE A 405 -9.70 18.22 -5.67
C ILE A 405 -9.51 16.94 -6.49
N ASN A 406 -8.85 15.95 -5.89
CA ASN A 406 -8.62 14.63 -6.50
C ASN A 406 -9.42 13.51 -5.79
N GLY A 407 -9.78 13.70 -4.51
CA GLY A 407 -10.45 12.70 -3.69
C GLY A 407 -11.95 12.59 -3.98
N SER A 408 -12.48 11.37 -3.91
CA SER A 408 -13.92 11.12 -3.86
C SER A 408 -14.50 11.64 -2.54
N PRO A 409 -15.75 12.16 -2.52
CA PRO A 409 -16.50 12.30 -1.27
C PRO A 409 -16.67 10.96 -0.55
N ALA A 410 -16.94 11.04 0.75
CA ALA A 410 -17.52 9.94 1.53
C ALA A 410 -18.86 10.40 2.14
N VAL A 411 -19.74 9.46 2.45
CA VAL A 411 -21.03 9.73 3.10
C VAL A 411 -21.21 8.72 4.25
N ALA A 412 -21.54 9.20 5.44
CA ALA A 412 -21.76 8.35 6.61
C ALA A 412 -22.43 9.10 7.78
N ASN A 413 -23.48 8.53 8.35
CA ASN A 413 -24.25 9.04 9.50
C ASN A 413 -24.97 10.37 9.22
N GLY A 414 -25.56 10.53 8.03
CA GLY A 414 -26.26 11.77 7.64
C GLY A 414 -25.31 12.95 7.34
N HIS A 415 -24.04 12.66 7.08
CA HIS A 415 -22.99 13.63 6.80
C HIS A 415 -22.23 13.28 5.51
N VAL A 416 -21.85 14.30 4.75
CA VAL A 416 -20.98 14.22 3.57
C VAL A 416 -19.61 14.82 3.91
N TYR A 417 -18.54 14.10 3.57
CA TYR A 417 -17.16 14.47 3.88
C TYR A 417 -16.40 14.75 2.57
N LEU A 418 -15.82 15.95 2.46
CA LEU A 418 -15.33 16.53 1.21
C LEU A 418 -13.82 16.83 1.28
N PRO A 419 -12.93 15.95 0.75
CA PRO A 419 -11.49 16.13 0.73
C PRO A 419 -10.99 17.11 -0.35
N THR A 420 -10.59 18.31 0.08
CA THR A 420 -9.72 19.17 -0.75
C THR A 420 -8.25 18.85 -0.49
N GLY A 421 -7.34 19.30 -1.37
CA GLY A 421 -5.90 19.12 -1.18
C GLY A 421 -5.34 19.68 0.15
N ASN A 422 -6.00 20.67 0.76
CA ASN A 422 -5.51 21.36 1.97
C ASN A 422 -6.40 21.20 3.21
N SER A 423 -7.71 20.94 3.06
CA SER A 423 -8.67 20.85 4.16
C SER A 423 -9.75 19.78 3.92
N MET A 424 -10.29 19.23 5.00
CA MET A 424 -11.48 18.38 5.01
C MET A 424 -12.68 19.19 5.51
N TYR A 425 -13.83 19.05 4.84
CA TYR A 425 -15.10 19.67 5.23
C TYR A 425 -16.13 18.58 5.52
N CYS A 426 -16.98 18.81 6.53
CA CYS A 426 -18.09 17.92 6.87
C CYS A 426 -19.40 18.72 6.87
N ILE A 427 -20.36 18.31 6.03
CA ILE A 427 -21.69 18.93 5.91
C ILE A 427 -22.78 17.91 6.24
N GLY A 428 -23.89 18.34 6.84
CA GLY A 428 -24.95 17.40 7.25
C GLY A 428 -26.00 18.02 8.17
N SER A 429 -26.81 17.16 8.80
CA SER A 429 -27.81 17.53 9.82
C SER A 429 -27.45 16.95 11.20
N LYS A 430 -27.60 17.74 12.27
CA LYS A 430 -27.03 17.46 13.60
C LYS A 430 -27.91 16.55 14.48
N GLU A 431 -27.72 15.21 14.48
CA GLU A 431 -28.18 14.36 15.60
C GLU A 431 -27.40 13.02 15.86
N LYS A 432 -27.95 12.09 16.66
CA LYS A 432 -27.19 11.16 17.56
C LYS A 432 -27.12 9.65 17.15
N GLN A 433 -26.28 8.88 17.87
CA GLN A 433 -25.95 7.45 17.69
C GLN A 433 -26.19 6.58 18.97
N VAL A 434 -26.20 5.23 18.85
CA VAL A 434 -26.42 4.19 19.91
C VAL A 434 -25.52 2.93 19.68
N SER A 435 -25.32 1.98 20.64
CA SER A 435 -24.30 0.89 20.59
C SER A 435 -24.52 -0.41 21.47
N GLY A 436 -23.83 -1.55 21.19
CA GLY A 436 -23.70 -2.82 22.03
C GLY A 436 -23.54 -4.17 21.26
N THR A 437 -23.17 -5.39 21.77
CA THR A 437 -22.53 -5.86 23.05
C THR A 437 -21.59 -7.15 23.02
N LYS A 438 -22.08 -8.42 23.18
CA LYS A 438 -21.34 -9.65 23.70
C LYS A 438 -21.62 -10.99 22.93
N ALA A 439 -20.94 -12.17 23.09
CA ALA A 439 -20.05 -12.83 24.10
C ALA A 439 -19.76 -14.41 23.94
N GLN A 440 -18.52 -14.98 23.79
CA GLN A 440 -18.12 -16.44 23.79
C GLN A 440 -16.61 -16.95 23.68
N LEU A 441 -15.86 -16.86 22.54
CA LEU A 441 -14.69 -17.72 22.10
C LEU A 441 -13.27 -17.64 22.81
N LEU A 442 -12.16 -18.16 22.20
CA LEU A 442 -10.74 -18.20 22.70
C LEU A 442 -9.65 -17.93 21.60
N GLN A 443 -8.52 -17.28 21.95
CA GLN A 443 -7.31 -17.02 21.13
C GLN A 443 -6.01 -17.01 21.99
N ILE A 444 -4.82 -17.04 21.36
CA ILE A 444 -3.52 -16.66 21.98
C ILE A 444 -2.97 -15.39 21.32
N VAL A 445 -2.39 -14.50 22.12
CA VAL A 445 -1.65 -13.32 21.66
C VAL A 445 -0.24 -13.31 22.29
N PRO A 446 0.85 -13.17 21.51
CA PRO A 446 0.89 -13.14 20.04
C PRO A 446 0.65 -14.52 19.41
N ALA A 447 -0.14 -14.58 18.34
CA ALA A 447 -0.38 -15.83 17.59
C ALA A 447 0.81 -16.25 16.71
N GLU A 448 1.68 -15.32 16.32
CA GLU A 448 3.02 -15.63 15.83
C GLU A 448 4.01 -14.55 16.31
N THR A 449 5.21 -14.96 16.71
CA THR A 449 6.31 -14.05 17.02
C THR A 449 7.67 -14.67 16.69
N TRP A 450 8.74 -13.90 16.83
CA TRP A 450 10.11 -14.40 16.82
C TRP A 450 10.94 -13.70 17.89
N ILE A 451 11.89 -14.44 18.45
CA ILE A 451 12.91 -13.96 19.38
C ILE A 451 14.26 -14.53 18.99
N SER A 452 15.32 -14.11 19.64
CA SER A 452 16.66 -14.67 19.45
C SER A 452 17.01 -15.62 20.62
N PRO A 453 18.12 -16.38 20.56
CA PRO A 453 18.56 -17.21 21.68
C PRO A 453 18.72 -16.41 22.98
N LYS A 454 18.31 -17.02 24.10
CA LYS A 454 18.24 -16.46 25.47
C LYS A 454 17.21 -15.35 25.71
N GLU A 455 16.38 -14.96 24.73
CA GLU A 455 15.31 -13.98 24.94
C GLU A 455 14.01 -14.65 25.42
N SER A 456 13.14 -13.85 26.05
CA SER A 456 11.83 -14.28 26.55
C SER A 456 10.69 -13.48 25.89
N VAL A 457 9.50 -14.07 25.84
CA VAL A 457 8.28 -13.41 25.32
C VAL A 457 7.03 -13.93 26.02
N GLN A 458 6.20 -12.98 26.46
CA GLN A 458 4.93 -13.23 27.11
C GLN A 458 3.85 -13.60 26.09
N PHE A 459 3.23 -14.77 26.25
CA PHE A 459 1.98 -15.14 25.60
C PHE A 459 0.81 -14.93 26.56
N THR A 460 -0.36 -14.58 26.01
CA THR A 460 -1.59 -14.31 26.75
C THR A 460 -2.72 -15.09 26.09
N ALA A 461 -3.44 -15.91 26.85
CA ALA A 461 -4.67 -16.53 26.38
C ALA A 461 -5.84 -15.54 26.58
N GLN A 462 -6.61 -15.32 25.52
CA GLN A 462 -7.65 -14.29 25.44
C GLN A 462 -8.99 -14.92 25.07
N LEU A 463 -10.03 -14.66 25.86
CA LEU A 463 -11.40 -15.08 25.60
C LEU A 463 -12.18 -13.97 24.88
N PHE A 464 -13.10 -14.37 24.02
CA PHE A 464 -13.67 -13.60 22.91
C PHE A 464 -15.20 -13.74 22.81
N ASP A 465 -15.81 -13.35 21.68
CA ASP A 465 -17.23 -13.39 21.37
C ASP A 465 -17.56 -14.64 20.53
N GLY A 466 -18.82 -15.07 20.47
CA GLY A 466 -19.28 -15.93 19.37
C GLY A 466 -19.20 -15.20 18.03
N GLU A 467 -19.19 -13.87 18.08
CA GLU A 467 -18.97 -12.90 17.00
C GLU A 467 -17.55 -12.27 17.01
N GLY A 468 -16.52 -12.95 17.53
CA GLY A 468 -15.10 -12.49 17.46
C GLY A 468 -14.61 -11.27 18.30
N LYS A 469 -15.41 -10.62 19.15
CA LYS A 469 -15.04 -9.47 20.02
C LYS A 469 -14.38 -9.86 21.36
N PHE A 470 -13.38 -9.12 21.85
CA PHE A 470 -12.64 -9.47 23.09
C PHE A 470 -13.49 -9.39 24.39
N VAL A 471 -13.26 -10.31 25.34
CA VAL A 471 -13.92 -10.35 26.66
C VAL A 471 -12.95 -10.14 27.82
N LYS A 472 -11.97 -11.05 27.97
CA LYS A 472 -11.02 -11.07 29.09
C LYS A 472 -9.81 -11.94 28.76
N ASN A 473 -8.71 -11.78 29.49
CA ASN A 473 -7.66 -12.80 29.52
C ASN A 473 -8.13 -14.01 30.36
N GLY A 474 -7.63 -15.20 30.04
CA GLY A 474 -7.89 -16.44 30.80
C GLY A 474 -6.59 -17.11 31.24
N ALA A 475 -6.63 -17.84 32.36
CA ALA A 475 -5.56 -18.74 32.75
C ALA A 475 -5.63 -20.01 31.89
N ALA A 476 -4.50 -20.45 31.32
CA ALA A 476 -4.45 -21.55 30.36
C ALA A 476 -3.37 -22.56 30.70
N LYS A 477 -3.58 -23.81 30.27
CA LYS A 477 -2.53 -24.83 30.27
C LYS A 477 -1.65 -24.64 29.05
N TRP A 478 -0.38 -24.27 29.25
CA TRP A 478 0.60 -24.04 28.20
C TRP A 478 1.44 -25.29 27.89
N THR A 479 1.79 -25.49 26.62
CA THR A 479 2.74 -26.53 26.17
C THR A 479 3.55 -26.07 24.97
N ILE A 480 4.77 -26.58 24.81
CA ILE A 480 5.72 -26.24 23.72
C ILE A 480 6.03 -27.47 22.85
N LYS A 481 6.28 -27.24 21.56
CA LYS A 481 6.61 -28.29 20.58
C LYS A 481 7.54 -27.75 19.49
N GLY A 482 8.62 -28.48 19.17
CA GLY A 482 9.57 -28.10 18.10
C GLY A 482 10.52 -26.94 18.45
N LEU A 483 10.66 -26.61 19.73
CA LEU A 483 11.46 -25.49 20.24
C LEU A 483 12.25 -25.93 21.49
N THR A 484 13.49 -25.46 21.63
CA THR A 484 14.28 -25.60 22.86
C THR A 484 14.08 -24.38 23.74
N GLY A 485 13.58 -24.59 24.95
CA GLY A 485 13.26 -23.53 25.91
C GLY A 485 12.31 -24.04 26.99
N ASN A 486 11.69 -23.13 27.72
CA ASN A 486 10.61 -23.44 28.67
C ASN A 486 9.49 -22.39 28.56
N ILE A 487 8.26 -22.76 28.94
CA ILE A 487 7.14 -21.84 29.19
C ILE A 487 6.63 -22.05 30.62
N ASP A 488 6.31 -20.96 31.32
CA ASP A 488 5.69 -21.04 32.65
C ASP A 488 4.14 -21.08 32.58
N GLU A 489 3.50 -21.25 33.75
CA GLU A 489 2.04 -21.27 33.87
C GLU A 489 1.36 -19.92 33.54
N HIS A 490 2.12 -18.83 33.55
CA HIS A 490 1.63 -17.50 33.18
C HIS A 490 1.73 -17.26 31.66
N GLY A 491 2.41 -18.13 30.92
CA GLY A 491 2.58 -18.05 29.47
C GLY A 491 3.86 -17.34 29.01
N ASN A 492 4.81 -17.08 29.91
CA ASN A 492 6.10 -16.50 29.53
C ASN A 492 7.05 -17.60 29.02
N TYR A 493 7.38 -17.54 27.73
CA TYR A 493 8.34 -18.45 27.10
C TYR A 493 9.75 -17.87 27.14
N THR A 494 10.76 -18.68 27.44
CA THR A 494 12.19 -18.32 27.31
C THR A 494 12.92 -19.27 26.37
N ALA A 495 13.64 -18.73 25.37
CA ALA A 495 14.43 -19.49 24.41
C ALA A 495 15.72 -20.07 25.04
N GLY A 496 16.02 -21.32 24.70
CA GLY A 496 17.29 -21.95 25.03
C GLY A 496 18.50 -21.34 24.31
N ASP A 497 19.68 -21.82 24.71
CA ASP A 497 20.99 -21.25 24.34
C ASP A 497 21.44 -21.49 22.88
N GLY A 498 20.76 -22.38 22.14
CA GLY A 498 21.21 -22.84 20.82
C GLY A 498 21.08 -21.77 19.73
N ASN A 499 22.22 -21.31 19.18
CA ASN A 499 22.28 -20.36 18.05
C ASN A 499 21.98 -21.01 16.67
N GLN A 500 20.96 -21.87 16.61
CA GLN A 500 20.41 -22.43 15.38
C GLN A 500 19.00 -21.89 15.16
N GLN A 501 18.59 -21.75 13.90
CA GLN A 501 17.23 -21.33 13.59
C GLN A 501 16.23 -22.43 13.97
N GLN A 502 15.25 -22.11 14.81
CA GLN A 502 14.20 -23.03 15.24
C GLN A 502 12.82 -22.49 14.85
N ALA A 503 11.85 -23.38 14.70
CA ALA A 503 10.47 -23.02 14.41
C ALA A 503 9.54 -24.09 15.03
N GLY A 504 8.58 -23.64 15.82
CA GLY A 504 7.64 -24.53 16.47
C GLY A 504 6.43 -23.81 17.06
N GLU A 505 5.74 -24.52 17.94
CA GLU A 505 4.37 -24.24 18.36
C GLU A 505 4.28 -24.10 19.88
N ILE A 506 3.43 -23.18 20.31
CA ILE A 506 3.05 -22.99 21.71
C ILE A 506 1.53 -23.09 21.78
N THR A 507 1.03 -24.12 22.47
CA THR A 507 -0.40 -24.41 22.56
C THR A 507 -0.92 -23.99 23.93
N ALA A 508 -2.08 -23.34 23.94
CA ALA A 508 -2.82 -22.98 25.14
C ALA A 508 -4.20 -23.66 25.12
N GLU A 509 -4.62 -24.15 26.29
CA GLU A 509 -5.89 -24.85 26.48
C GLU A 509 -6.66 -24.27 27.67
N ILE A 510 -7.92 -23.90 27.44
CA ILE A 510 -8.90 -23.43 28.45
C ILE A 510 -10.22 -24.13 28.16
N ASP A 511 -10.82 -24.79 29.16
CA ASP A 511 -12.18 -25.35 29.11
C ASP A 511 -12.48 -26.20 27.85
N GLY A 512 -11.48 -26.95 27.37
CA GLY A 512 -11.54 -27.80 26.17
C GLY A 512 -11.31 -27.08 24.84
N LEU A 513 -11.32 -25.75 24.81
CA LEU A 513 -10.89 -24.95 23.67
C LEU A 513 -9.35 -24.93 23.60
N LYS A 514 -8.79 -25.12 22.40
CA LYS A 514 -7.34 -25.11 22.14
C LYS A 514 -7.01 -24.06 21.09
N ALA A 515 -5.97 -23.29 21.36
CA ALA A 515 -5.37 -22.35 20.41
C ALA A 515 -3.87 -22.66 20.26
N ILE A 516 -3.29 -22.34 19.11
CA ILE A 516 -1.88 -22.57 18.80
C ILE A 516 -1.26 -21.26 18.32
N ALA A 517 -0.20 -20.81 18.99
CA ALA A 517 0.71 -19.79 18.53
C ALA A 517 1.98 -20.43 17.93
N ARG A 518 2.68 -19.69 17.07
CA ARG A 518 3.98 -20.12 16.51
C ARG A 518 5.12 -19.21 16.96
N LEU A 519 6.26 -19.81 17.26
CA LEU A 519 7.48 -19.07 17.60
C LEU A 519 8.63 -19.51 16.68
N ARG A 520 9.44 -18.54 16.27
CA ARG A 520 10.70 -18.76 15.55
C ARG A 520 11.88 -18.19 16.34
N ILE A 521 12.97 -18.94 16.41
CA ILE A 521 14.24 -18.46 16.95
C ILE A 521 15.13 -18.05 15.77
N ILE A 522 15.59 -16.80 15.73
CA ILE A 522 16.39 -16.24 14.63
C ILE A 522 17.85 -16.03 15.11
N PRO A 523 18.87 -16.39 14.30
CA PRO A 523 20.28 -16.14 14.63
C PRO A 523 20.58 -14.64 14.78
N LYS A 524 21.45 -14.30 15.74
CA LYS A 524 21.93 -12.92 15.96
C LYS A 524 22.99 -12.55 14.91
N LEU A 525 23.20 -11.24 14.68
CA LEU A 525 24.39 -10.74 13.98
C LEU A 525 25.66 -11.18 14.74
N PRO A 526 26.79 -11.43 14.07
CA PRO A 526 27.14 -11.00 12.70
C PRO A 526 26.62 -11.90 11.56
N TYR A 527 26.63 -11.35 10.35
CA TYR A 527 26.47 -12.06 9.08
C TYR A 527 27.57 -11.63 8.10
N SER A 528 28.06 -12.54 7.26
CA SER A 528 28.97 -12.21 6.17
C SER A 528 28.74 -13.06 4.91
N GLU A 529 29.18 -12.54 3.76
CA GLU A 529 29.12 -13.20 2.45
C GLU A 529 30.30 -12.75 1.57
N ASN A 530 31.04 -13.71 1.02
CA ASN A 530 32.21 -13.48 0.14
C ASN A 530 32.09 -14.22 -1.21
N PHE A 531 30.89 -14.70 -1.54
CA PHE A 531 30.49 -15.30 -2.82
C PHE A 531 31.26 -16.57 -3.27
N ASN A 532 32.29 -17.00 -2.53
CA ASN A 532 33.13 -18.15 -2.86
C ASN A 532 32.36 -19.47 -2.89
N SER A 533 31.35 -19.62 -2.03
CA SER A 533 30.43 -20.77 -2.01
C SER A 533 29.47 -20.82 -3.20
N ILE A 534 29.24 -19.68 -3.88
CA ILE A 534 28.17 -19.52 -4.86
C ILE A 534 28.63 -19.97 -6.25
N LYS A 535 27.68 -20.47 -7.06
CA LYS A 535 27.93 -20.86 -8.45
C LYS A 535 28.05 -19.64 -9.35
N GLU A 536 29.09 -19.62 -10.19
CA GLU A 536 29.27 -18.59 -11.22
C GLU A 536 28.06 -18.52 -12.18
N GLY A 537 27.72 -17.31 -12.61
CA GLY A 537 26.55 -17.02 -13.42
C GLY A 537 25.23 -16.98 -12.64
N THR A 538 25.22 -17.29 -11.33
CA THR A 538 24.02 -17.21 -10.49
C THR A 538 24.03 -15.98 -9.56
N PRO A 539 22.86 -15.38 -9.24
CA PRO A 539 22.75 -14.39 -8.17
C PRO A 539 22.85 -15.05 -6.78
N PRO A 540 23.20 -14.30 -5.73
CA PRO A 540 23.11 -14.79 -4.36
C PRO A 540 21.67 -15.24 -4.02
N PRO A 541 21.50 -16.37 -3.31
CA PRO A 541 20.18 -16.84 -2.90
C PRO A 541 19.54 -15.90 -1.88
N GLY A 542 18.21 -15.83 -1.84
CA GLY A 542 17.44 -15.00 -0.92
C GLY A 542 17.45 -13.48 -1.21
N TRP A 543 18.55 -12.93 -1.72
CA TRP A 543 18.74 -11.47 -1.85
C TRP A 543 17.70 -10.82 -2.79
N ILE A 544 17.03 -9.78 -2.31
CA ILE A 544 15.88 -9.16 -2.99
C ILE A 544 16.34 -8.22 -4.12
N THR A 545 15.62 -8.25 -5.25
CA THR A 545 15.92 -7.61 -6.55
C THR A 545 17.19 -8.09 -7.29
N SER A 546 18.00 -8.97 -6.69
CA SER A 546 19.27 -9.45 -7.29
C SER A 546 19.08 -10.21 -8.62
N LYS A 547 18.05 -11.06 -8.73
CA LYS A 547 17.99 -12.17 -9.70
C LYS A 547 18.09 -11.78 -11.19
N LEU A 548 17.63 -10.60 -11.58
CA LEU A 548 17.74 -10.11 -12.96
C LEU A 548 18.73 -8.95 -13.12
N LYS A 549 19.56 -8.71 -12.11
CA LYS A 549 20.48 -7.57 -12.02
C LYS A 549 21.91 -7.97 -11.68
N CYS A 550 22.13 -9.06 -10.96
CA CYS A 550 23.46 -9.49 -10.52
C CYS A 550 23.73 -10.97 -10.80
N GLN A 551 25.00 -11.31 -10.90
CA GLN A 551 25.53 -12.67 -10.98
C GLN A 551 26.92 -12.72 -10.34
N VAL A 552 27.29 -13.83 -9.70
CA VAL A 552 28.67 -14.08 -9.29
C VAL A 552 29.51 -14.38 -10.54
N VAL A 553 30.74 -13.87 -10.59
CA VAL A 553 31.72 -14.08 -11.66
C VAL A 553 33.11 -14.25 -11.09
N GLN A 554 34.04 -14.83 -11.84
CA GLN A 554 35.46 -14.64 -11.61
C GLN A 554 35.91 -13.22 -12.02
N LEU A 555 36.73 -12.58 -11.18
CA LEU A 555 37.45 -11.34 -11.48
C LEU A 555 38.79 -11.36 -10.73
N ASP A 556 39.89 -11.17 -11.46
CA ASP A 556 41.26 -11.05 -10.91
C ASP A 556 41.71 -12.22 -9.99
N GLY A 557 41.04 -13.38 -10.08
CA GLY A 557 41.27 -14.60 -9.28
C GLY A 557 40.22 -14.87 -8.20
N GLU A 558 39.35 -13.91 -7.91
CA GLU A 558 38.33 -13.99 -6.86
C GLU A 558 36.91 -14.16 -7.44
N LYS A 559 36.03 -14.89 -6.74
CA LYS A 559 34.59 -14.89 -7.05
C LYS A 559 33.94 -13.65 -6.46
N VAL A 560 33.40 -12.77 -7.31
CA VAL A 560 32.79 -11.49 -6.87
C VAL A 560 31.39 -11.30 -7.44
N LEU A 561 30.56 -10.52 -6.75
CA LEU A 561 29.20 -10.23 -7.20
C LEU A 561 29.19 -9.09 -8.22
N LYS A 562 28.98 -9.42 -9.50
CA LYS A 562 28.87 -8.46 -10.60
C LYS A 562 27.44 -7.96 -10.78
N LYS A 563 27.24 -6.64 -10.70
CA LYS A 563 26.06 -5.95 -11.22
C LYS A 563 26.11 -5.93 -12.76
N MET A 564 25.17 -6.63 -13.39
CA MET A 564 24.99 -6.66 -14.83
C MET A 564 24.60 -5.26 -15.37
N ALA A 565 25.29 -4.85 -16.44
CA ALA A 565 25.09 -3.57 -17.12
C ALA A 565 24.56 -3.77 -18.57
N ASN A 566 23.76 -4.81 -18.81
CA ASN A 566 23.36 -5.29 -20.15
C ASN A 566 21.93 -4.93 -20.58
N ARG A 567 21.18 -4.16 -19.78
CA ARG A 567 19.79 -3.75 -20.08
C ARG A 567 19.61 -2.24 -19.85
N PRO A 568 19.29 -1.43 -20.87
CA PRO A 568 19.30 0.03 -20.75
C PRO A 568 18.10 0.63 -20.00
N ALA A 569 17.01 -0.13 -19.79
CA ALA A 569 15.84 0.37 -19.07
C ALA A 569 16.16 0.68 -17.59
N PRO A 570 15.72 1.82 -17.03
CA PRO A 570 16.14 2.28 -15.69
C PRO A 570 16.03 1.26 -14.54
N PRO A 571 14.99 0.40 -14.46
CA PRO A 571 14.89 -0.60 -13.40
C PRO A 571 16.01 -1.67 -13.39
N PHE A 572 16.72 -1.87 -14.51
CA PHE A 572 17.88 -2.77 -14.60
C PHE A 572 19.21 -2.01 -14.55
N ALA A 573 19.24 -0.75 -14.98
CA ALA A 573 20.40 0.12 -14.80
C ALA A 573 20.72 0.32 -13.30
N ARG A 574 19.69 0.52 -12.46
CA ARG A 574 19.80 0.70 -11.00
C ARG A 574 19.68 -0.61 -10.20
N LEU A 575 20.48 -0.73 -9.14
CA LEU A 575 20.45 -1.76 -8.11
C LEU A 575 20.15 -1.14 -6.73
N LYS A 576 19.19 -1.71 -6.01
CA LYS A 576 19.06 -1.63 -4.55
C LYS A 576 18.77 -3.05 -4.07
N ALA A 577 19.83 -3.81 -3.78
CA ALA A 577 19.74 -5.21 -3.37
C ALA A 577 19.64 -5.30 -1.85
N TYR A 578 18.63 -5.99 -1.33
CA TYR A 578 18.47 -6.17 0.12
C TYR A 578 18.90 -7.58 0.51
N ILE A 579 19.78 -7.68 1.51
CA ILE A 579 20.50 -8.89 1.91
C ILE A 579 19.68 -9.69 2.93
N GLN A 580 19.13 -8.99 3.93
CA GLN A 580 18.31 -9.53 5.01
C GLN A 580 16.95 -8.78 5.09
N PRO A 581 15.95 -9.33 5.80
CA PRO A 581 14.75 -8.58 6.19
C PRO A 581 15.08 -7.28 6.95
N PRO A 582 14.15 -6.33 7.08
CA PRO A 582 14.41 -5.08 7.78
C PRO A 582 14.77 -5.30 9.26
N LEU A 583 15.98 -4.89 9.64
CA LEU A 583 16.45 -4.91 11.02
C LEU A 583 16.08 -3.59 11.74
N PRO A 584 15.97 -3.58 13.08
CA PRO A 584 16.05 -2.35 13.87
C PRO A 584 17.37 -1.59 13.60
N ALA A 585 17.40 -0.29 13.85
CA ALA A 585 18.66 0.46 13.81
C ALA A 585 19.61 0.09 14.95
N GLY A 586 20.91 0.39 14.80
CA GLY A 586 21.98 -0.09 15.69
C GLY A 586 22.89 -1.17 15.06
N TYR A 587 22.88 -1.30 13.73
CA TYR A 587 23.80 -2.15 12.99
C TYR A 587 24.67 -1.35 12.01
N THR A 588 25.81 -1.94 11.64
CA THR A 588 26.75 -1.45 10.63
C THR A 588 26.82 -2.45 9.47
N ILE A 589 26.97 -1.95 8.24
CA ILE A 589 27.26 -2.74 7.05
C ILE A 589 28.62 -2.32 6.47
N GLN A 590 29.40 -3.30 6.04
CA GLN A 590 30.67 -3.15 5.35
C GLN A 590 30.65 -3.98 4.05
N ALA A 591 31.33 -3.52 3.01
CA ALA A 591 31.65 -4.33 1.82
C ALA A 591 32.83 -3.75 1.04
N ASP A 592 33.48 -4.60 0.25
CA ASP A 592 34.37 -4.16 -0.82
C ASP A 592 33.57 -3.78 -2.08
N LEU A 593 33.93 -2.65 -2.68
CA LEU A 593 33.26 -1.99 -3.79
C LEU A 593 34.24 -1.73 -4.93
N ARG A 594 33.87 -2.01 -6.19
CA ARG A 594 34.63 -1.61 -7.38
C ARG A 594 33.72 -1.17 -8.53
N GLY A 595 34.01 0.01 -9.08
CA GLY A 595 33.32 0.56 -10.24
C GLY A 595 34.28 0.73 -11.41
N ASP A 596 34.00 0.09 -12.55
CA ASP A 596 34.85 0.16 -13.73
C ASP A 596 34.36 1.25 -14.71
N ARG A 597 35.29 2.02 -15.27
CA ARG A 597 35.00 3.14 -16.20
C ARG A 597 34.72 2.64 -17.61
N LYS A 598 33.80 3.30 -18.33
CA LYS A 598 33.59 3.05 -19.78
C LYS A 598 33.49 4.35 -20.59
N LYS A 599 34.55 4.67 -21.36
CA LYS A 599 34.71 5.94 -22.09
C LYS A 599 34.53 7.18 -21.18
N ARG A 600 33.39 7.86 -21.27
CA ARG A 600 33.02 9.03 -20.43
C ARG A 600 32.08 8.68 -19.27
N PHE A 601 31.65 7.42 -19.18
CA PHE A 601 30.71 6.95 -18.17
C PHE A 601 31.45 6.34 -16.98
N TYR A 602 31.00 6.69 -15.78
CA TYR A 602 31.49 6.24 -14.47
C TYR A 602 30.25 5.75 -13.70
N PRO A 603 30.27 4.56 -13.07
CA PRO A 603 29.13 4.09 -12.29
C PRO A 603 29.02 4.81 -10.94
N ASP A 604 27.81 4.86 -10.39
CA ASP A 604 27.63 5.06 -8.94
C ASP A 604 27.59 3.71 -8.23
N LEU A 605 28.11 3.63 -7.00
CA LEU A 605 28.17 2.41 -6.20
C LEU A 605 28.18 2.71 -4.69
N GLY A 606 27.68 1.81 -3.86
CA GLY A 606 27.49 2.12 -2.44
C GLY A 606 26.74 1.08 -1.60
N LEU A 607 26.38 1.50 -0.38
CA LEU A 607 25.77 0.67 0.68
C LEU A 607 24.43 1.25 1.16
N ILE A 608 23.57 0.39 1.69
CA ILE A 608 22.25 0.73 2.27
C ILE A 608 22.22 0.23 3.72
N ASN A 609 21.89 1.12 4.65
CA ASN A 609 21.72 0.84 6.08
C ASN A 609 20.54 1.69 6.60
N CYS A 610 19.58 1.08 7.29
CA CYS A 610 18.39 1.75 7.84
C CYS A 610 17.70 2.69 6.84
N ARG A 611 17.58 2.28 5.56
CA ARG A 611 17.04 3.07 4.43
C ARG A 611 17.80 4.37 4.09
N TYR A 612 18.94 4.65 4.74
CA TYR A 612 19.94 5.58 4.24
C TYR A 612 20.84 4.89 3.21
N THR A 613 21.34 5.63 2.24
CA THR A 613 22.29 5.15 1.23
C THR A 613 23.58 5.97 1.28
N LEU A 614 24.72 5.28 1.40
CA LEU A 614 26.07 5.84 1.19
C LEU A 614 26.47 5.57 -0.27
N ILE A 615 26.81 6.60 -1.05
CA ILE A 615 27.07 6.48 -2.49
C ILE A 615 28.40 7.16 -2.86
N LEU A 616 29.31 6.41 -3.48
CA LEU A 616 30.43 6.94 -4.26
C LEU A 616 29.85 7.37 -5.62
N LEU A 617 29.83 8.67 -5.90
CA LEU A 617 29.24 9.23 -7.11
C LEU A 617 30.22 9.26 -8.29
N GLY A 618 29.77 8.71 -9.42
CA GLY A 618 30.49 8.62 -10.69
C GLY A 618 30.20 9.82 -11.61
N THR A 619 30.46 11.05 -11.16
CA THR A 619 30.38 12.23 -12.05
C THR A 619 31.77 12.69 -12.49
N THR A 620 31.92 13.06 -13.77
CA THR A 620 33.18 13.59 -14.32
C THR A 620 33.52 15.00 -13.82
N LEU A 621 32.53 15.74 -13.32
CA LEU A 621 32.68 17.15 -12.94
C LEU A 621 32.96 17.33 -11.44
N LYS A 622 32.28 16.55 -10.58
CA LYS A 622 32.43 16.60 -9.12
C LYS A 622 32.29 15.19 -8.52
N PRO A 623 33.38 14.39 -8.45
CA PRO A 623 33.40 13.15 -7.68
C PRO A 623 33.14 13.44 -6.20
N GLN A 624 32.14 12.75 -5.63
CA GLN A 624 31.61 13.02 -4.29
C GLN A 624 31.28 11.72 -3.57
N LEU A 625 31.30 11.77 -2.24
CA LEU A 625 30.70 10.77 -1.36
C LEU A 625 29.41 11.38 -0.79
N ARG A 626 28.29 10.68 -0.97
CA ARG A 626 26.94 11.13 -0.60
C ARG A 626 26.34 10.26 0.50
N LEU A 627 25.70 10.88 1.49
CA LEU A 627 24.68 10.25 2.34
C LEU A 627 23.31 10.83 1.97
N VAL A 628 22.30 9.97 1.79
CA VAL A 628 20.93 10.38 1.39
C VAL A 628 19.86 9.37 1.85
N SER A 629 18.63 9.82 2.12
CA SER A 629 17.47 8.94 2.46
C SER A 629 16.46 8.73 1.32
N TRP A 630 16.33 9.68 0.39
CA TRP A 630 15.30 9.70 -0.64
C TRP A 630 15.79 10.40 -1.93
N ASP A 631 16.34 9.61 -2.85
CA ASP A 631 17.11 10.09 -4.01
C ASP A 631 16.43 11.16 -4.94
N PRO A 632 15.12 11.10 -5.26
CA PRO A 632 14.51 12.03 -6.23
C PRO A 632 14.34 13.46 -5.73
N MET A 633 14.12 13.62 -4.42
CA MET A 633 14.08 14.92 -3.76
C MET A 633 14.42 14.70 -2.28
N PRO A 634 15.69 14.90 -1.89
CA PRO A 634 16.16 14.47 -0.58
C PRO A 634 15.50 15.26 0.55
N ARG A 635 14.74 14.54 1.39
CA ARG A 635 14.41 15.01 2.74
C ARG A 635 15.70 15.37 3.48
N ILE A 636 16.70 14.49 3.41
CA ILE A 636 18.04 14.78 3.91
C ILE A 636 19.12 14.22 2.98
N GLN A 637 20.15 15.03 2.72
CA GLN A 637 21.33 14.69 1.95
C GLN A 637 22.54 15.48 2.45
N LYS A 638 23.73 14.87 2.41
CA LYS A 638 25.02 15.57 2.50
C LYS A 638 25.98 14.98 1.48
N ASP A 639 26.73 15.85 0.82
CA ASP A 639 27.77 15.51 -0.15
C ASP A 639 29.11 16.07 0.30
N VAL A 640 30.17 15.27 0.24
CA VAL A 640 31.56 15.72 0.45
C VAL A 640 32.41 15.41 -0.77
N PRO A 641 33.45 16.22 -1.11
CA PRO A 641 34.35 15.90 -2.21
C PRO A 641 35.10 14.59 -1.97
N PHE A 642 35.02 13.63 -2.89
CA PHE A 642 35.70 12.33 -2.74
C PHE A 642 36.16 11.78 -4.11
N LYS A 643 37.46 11.89 -4.38
CA LYS A 643 38.08 11.53 -5.67
C LYS A 643 38.49 10.06 -5.71
N TRP A 644 37.51 9.16 -5.72
CA TRP A 644 37.73 7.73 -5.91
C TRP A 644 38.23 7.40 -7.33
N LYS A 645 38.98 6.30 -7.48
CA LYS A 645 39.57 5.85 -8.75
C LYS A 645 38.82 4.63 -9.30
N THR A 646 38.34 4.72 -10.54
CA THR A 646 37.71 3.58 -11.22
C THR A 646 38.69 2.45 -11.48
N ASN A 647 38.17 1.22 -11.55
CA ASN A 647 38.95 -0.02 -11.66
C ASN A 647 39.86 -0.33 -10.44
N LYS A 648 39.69 0.37 -9.31
CA LYS A 648 40.32 0.03 -8.00
C LYS A 648 39.23 -0.46 -7.03
N TRP A 649 39.59 -1.40 -6.15
CA TRP A 649 38.76 -1.82 -5.03
C TRP A 649 38.85 -0.84 -3.85
N TYR A 650 37.71 -0.57 -3.23
CA TYR A 650 37.55 0.25 -2.03
C TYR A 650 36.69 -0.49 -1.01
N THR A 651 37.15 -0.59 0.24
CA THR A 651 36.28 -1.00 1.34
C THR A 651 35.44 0.19 1.78
N ALA A 652 34.14 -0.01 1.93
CA ALA A 652 33.20 0.99 2.44
C ALA A 652 32.50 0.46 3.69
N LYS A 653 32.22 1.35 4.64
CA LYS A 653 31.48 1.07 5.87
C LYS A 653 30.42 2.14 6.11
N LEU A 654 29.19 1.72 6.40
CA LEU A 654 28.06 2.58 6.72
C LEU A 654 27.41 2.14 8.03
N ARG A 655 27.43 3.04 9.01
CA ARG A 655 26.91 2.88 10.37
C ARG A 655 25.72 3.82 10.60
N VAL A 656 24.73 3.37 11.36
CA VAL A 656 23.58 4.19 11.79
C VAL A 656 23.35 3.98 13.29
N ASP A 657 23.60 5.01 14.08
CA ASP A 657 23.31 5.05 15.52
C ASP A 657 22.03 5.87 15.77
N LEU A 658 21.15 5.44 16.68
CA LEU A 658 20.03 6.26 17.17
C LEU A 658 20.40 6.91 18.50
N GLN A 659 20.23 8.23 18.60
CA GLN A 659 20.56 9.03 19.79
C GLN A 659 19.56 10.19 19.88
N ASP A 660 18.95 10.43 21.05
CA ASP A 660 18.06 11.56 21.34
C ASP A 660 16.95 11.82 20.30
N ASN A 661 16.27 10.76 19.84
CA ASN A 661 15.27 10.77 18.77
C ASN A 661 15.80 11.28 17.40
N LYS A 662 17.10 11.19 17.17
CA LYS A 662 17.81 11.49 15.92
C LYS A 662 18.57 10.25 15.43
N ALA A 663 19.00 10.25 14.17
CA ALA A 663 19.97 9.27 13.67
C ALA A 663 21.29 9.94 13.33
N LEU A 664 22.40 9.41 13.86
CA LEU A 664 23.75 9.74 13.44
C LEU A 664 24.20 8.71 12.39
N VAL A 665 24.15 9.12 11.13
CA VAL A 665 24.46 8.30 9.96
C VAL A 665 25.89 8.60 9.52
N ARG A 666 26.75 7.58 9.52
CA ARG A 666 28.20 7.75 9.34
C ARG A 666 28.76 6.80 8.29
N GLY A 667 29.44 7.36 7.30
CA GLY A 667 30.04 6.64 6.19
C GLY A 667 31.55 6.85 6.13
N LYS A 668 32.32 5.79 5.93
CA LYS A 668 33.75 5.87 5.61
C LYS A 668 34.09 4.98 4.43
N VAL A 669 35.06 5.41 3.62
CA VAL A 669 35.51 4.70 2.42
C VAL A 669 37.02 4.83 2.30
N TRP A 670 37.70 3.69 2.16
CA TRP A 670 39.16 3.61 1.98
C TRP A 670 39.46 2.51 0.97
N VAL A 671 40.74 2.36 0.60
CA VAL A 671 41.13 1.35 -0.39
C VAL A 671 41.15 -0.03 0.26
N ARG A 672 40.68 -1.05 -0.47
CA ARG A 672 40.76 -2.46 -0.02
C ARG A 672 42.21 -2.85 0.27
N GLY A 673 42.48 -3.28 1.50
CA GLY A 673 43.82 -3.64 1.99
C GLY A 673 44.65 -2.50 2.57
N GLU A 674 44.20 -1.24 2.52
CA GLU A 674 44.78 -0.16 3.34
C GLU A 674 44.11 -0.18 4.74
N GLN A 675 44.80 0.35 5.76
CA GLN A 675 44.30 0.41 7.14
C GLN A 675 43.00 1.23 7.24
N GLU A 676 42.01 0.77 8.01
CA GLU A 676 40.77 1.52 8.22
C GLU A 676 41.06 2.90 8.85
N PRO A 677 40.61 4.01 8.23
CA PRO A 677 40.73 5.34 8.82
C PRO A 677 39.98 5.46 10.15
N LYS A 678 40.58 6.15 11.13
CA LYS A 678 39.90 6.47 12.40
C LYS A 678 38.65 7.33 12.14
N GLU A 679 38.86 8.45 11.44
CA GLU A 679 37.82 9.42 11.10
C GLU A 679 36.78 8.88 10.11
N TRP A 680 35.56 9.40 10.20
CA TRP A 680 34.50 9.14 9.23
C TRP A 680 34.65 10.05 8.02
N SER A 681 34.59 9.48 6.81
CA SER A 681 34.70 10.26 5.57
C SER A 681 33.49 11.19 5.37
N ILE A 682 32.33 10.85 5.92
CA ILE A 682 31.12 11.68 5.93
C ILE A 682 30.23 11.31 7.13
N GLU A 683 29.69 12.32 7.82
CA GLU A 683 28.68 12.17 8.88
C GLU A 683 27.47 13.06 8.62
N LEU A 684 26.27 12.56 8.92
CA LEU A 684 24.99 13.24 8.74
C LEU A 684 24.11 12.99 9.98
N VAL A 685 23.51 14.06 10.53
CA VAL A 685 22.52 13.96 11.62
C VAL A 685 21.13 14.18 11.05
N ASP A 686 20.22 13.23 11.28
CA ASP A 686 18.84 13.26 10.81
C ASP A 686 17.87 13.50 11.98
N PRO A 687 17.10 14.60 12.00
CA PRO A 687 16.15 14.93 13.07
C PRO A 687 14.82 14.13 12.98
N CYS A 688 14.61 13.34 11.93
CA CYS A 688 13.48 12.43 11.80
C CYS A 688 14.00 11.03 11.42
N PRO A 689 14.52 10.24 12.37
CA PRO A 689 15.28 9.03 12.09
C PRO A 689 14.47 7.93 11.39
N ASN A 690 15.14 7.19 10.49
CA ASN A 690 14.68 5.88 10.08
C ASN A 690 15.02 4.86 11.18
N LEU A 691 14.01 4.34 11.87
CA LEU A 691 14.16 3.44 13.04
C LEU A 691 14.69 2.02 12.71
N GLY A 692 15.16 1.79 11.49
CA GLY A 692 15.55 0.48 10.97
C GLY A 692 15.39 0.38 9.45
N GLY A 693 15.73 -0.76 8.88
CA GLY A 693 15.66 -1.05 7.43
C GLY A 693 16.54 -2.23 7.04
N SER A 694 16.42 -2.70 5.80
CA SER A 694 17.24 -3.81 5.31
C SER A 694 18.70 -3.38 5.03
N PRO A 695 19.71 -4.16 5.46
CA PRO A 695 21.07 -4.02 4.95
C PRO A 695 21.12 -4.34 3.46
N GLY A 696 21.90 -3.60 2.68
CA GLY A 696 21.89 -3.75 1.22
C GLY A 696 22.98 -3.04 0.43
N LEU A 697 22.95 -3.25 -0.88
CA LEU A 697 23.93 -2.74 -1.85
C LEU A 697 23.27 -1.82 -2.89
N TYR A 698 23.93 -0.71 -3.21
CA TYR A 698 23.50 0.28 -4.19
C TYR A 698 24.45 0.29 -5.41
N ALA A 699 23.89 0.37 -6.63
CA ALA A 699 24.68 0.70 -7.82
C ALA A 699 23.84 1.32 -8.94
N TYR A 700 24.45 2.18 -9.75
CA TYR A 700 23.88 2.67 -11.01
C TYR A 700 24.87 2.46 -12.17
N SER A 701 24.51 1.54 -13.08
CA SER A 701 25.25 1.29 -14.31
C SER A 701 24.80 2.24 -15.41
N VAL A 702 25.73 3.03 -15.95
CA VAL A 702 25.49 4.06 -16.98
C VAL A 702 26.15 3.72 -18.31
N GLY A 703 25.73 4.38 -19.38
CA GLY A 703 26.27 4.15 -20.73
C GLY A 703 25.86 2.84 -21.38
N ILE A 704 24.78 2.21 -20.89
CA ILE A 704 24.19 1.00 -21.49
C ILE A 704 23.44 1.38 -22.77
N THR A 705 23.65 0.65 -23.86
CA THR A 705 22.81 0.75 -25.08
C THR A 705 22.14 -0.60 -25.36
N SER A 706 21.32 -0.67 -26.41
CA SER A 706 20.77 -1.93 -26.94
C SER A 706 21.84 -2.92 -27.42
N SER A 707 23.03 -2.42 -27.82
CA SER A 707 24.09 -3.20 -28.45
C SER A 707 25.38 -3.31 -27.63
N LYS A 708 25.55 -2.52 -26.56
CA LYS A 708 26.79 -2.48 -25.76
C LYS A 708 26.45 -2.34 -24.27
N PRO A 709 27.03 -3.17 -23.38
CA PRO A 709 26.82 -3.02 -21.94
C PRO A 709 27.48 -1.74 -21.42
N GLY A 710 26.93 -1.16 -20.36
CA GLY A 710 27.44 0.04 -19.70
C GLY A 710 28.61 -0.23 -18.74
N THR A 711 28.74 0.61 -17.72
CA THR A 711 29.72 0.46 -16.63
C THR A 711 29.36 -0.70 -15.69
N PRO A 712 30.22 -1.72 -15.53
CA PRO A 712 30.02 -2.75 -14.53
C PRO A 712 30.42 -2.25 -13.14
N VAL A 713 29.79 -2.83 -12.13
CA VAL A 713 30.09 -2.65 -10.70
C VAL A 713 30.21 -4.02 -10.07
N TYR A 714 31.13 -4.16 -9.13
CA TYR A 714 31.42 -5.41 -8.42
C TYR A 714 31.40 -5.16 -6.91
N PHE A 715 31.03 -6.20 -6.17
CA PHE A 715 30.98 -6.23 -4.72
C PHE A 715 31.62 -7.51 -4.21
N ASP A 716 32.31 -7.43 -3.06
CA ASP A 716 32.90 -8.57 -2.36
C ASP A 716 32.89 -8.32 -0.82
N ASN A 717 33.23 -9.34 -0.03
CA ASN A 717 33.43 -9.30 1.44
C ASN A 717 32.38 -8.47 2.18
N VAL A 718 31.11 -8.82 1.99
CA VAL A 718 29.98 -8.11 2.61
C VAL A 718 29.82 -8.59 4.04
N GLU A 719 29.76 -7.66 5.00
CA GLU A 719 29.64 -7.94 6.43
C GLU A 719 28.56 -7.06 7.07
N ILE A 720 27.85 -7.63 8.03
CA ILE A 720 26.80 -6.94 8.81
C ILE A 720 27.03 -7.26 10.28
N THR A 721 27.24 -6.24 11.11
CA THR A 721 27.54 -6.36 12.53
C THR A 721 26.65 -5.45 13.37
N ASN A 722 26.55 -5.71 14.67
CA ASN A 722 26.07 -4.69 15.61
C ASN A 722 27.05 -3.49 15.64
N ASN A 723 26.56 -2.37 16.16
CA ASN A 723 27.30 -1.11 16.38
C ASN A 723 28.20 -1.12 17.63
#